data_AF-A0A078MCR2-F1
#
_entry.id   AF-A0A078MCR2-F1
#
_cell.length_a   1.000
_cell.length_b   1.000
_cell.length_c   1.000
_cell.angle_alpha   90.00
_cell.angle_beta   90.00
_cell.angle_gamma   90.00
#
_symmetry.space_group_name_H-M   'P 1'
#
loop_
_entity.id
_entity.type
_entity.pdbx_description
1 polymer ?
#
loop_
_entity_poly.entity_id
_entity_poly.type
_entity_poly.pdbx_seq_one_letter_code
_entity_poly.pdbx_strand_id
1 'polypeptide(L)'
;MSKRSLSIAEMTAQLQKPGPALRSQRVDKMTAPLAEMGMQVTLDQLRPYDHNPRTERNPRYDEIKESIRQVGLKHSPPITQRPGDDKFMISDGGNTRLAILNELYEETGDDRFYRFWCVYRPWVTEEQVLAGHLSENENRADLSWIEKALGVAELKRLLEEHEGEVLSQRELARRFSELGFSVSQSQISRMLYTVEHFWPTLPATLRSGIGQPQIKKLIAYREACLEIWKRCNSRQEADFSVAWHDVVSQFDYEEQTELPWSIVEDRLLGMLEDHSGAHLHTLDWCLKRVLEYRQRRQDIDDPEIWQPLQVEMERVRNPEAHPLKFYPPLPGEEDEPSKRERRPRQEVDTSEPLEFEPSGPSQSPPRTTDDQPTFSDENSYLRQELNALRAQNRKLLEGRQAAVASEESVLPINEHEQVTDQDSIAVLRSDDDLAIPEAEEEADLRTDEERINSLTLSVIDEPEGKRKLRHAVAAMHGGQAGDFQDFAVQSIPLMSAGPLTPVTDIWWVDAHVQTPKKLRYVIYRLAQSLGQWAGFPLSDTELYPAPLQLNQEEGLGYHLQPLSGDLEQDPAAQKVWQLLAALSGEVQPAYPSDISLIGDLLGTAGEAEHLPDEVLIRLFRLIRLVRVLRTQESTRGDS
;
A
#
# COMPACT_ATOMS: atom_id res chain seq x y z
N MET A 1 40.77 -60.57 -61.20
CA MET A 1 41.86 -59.98 -62.01
C MET A 1 42.83 -59.28 -61.06
N SER A 2 44.11 -59.65 -61.10
CA SER A 2 45.15 -59.19 -60.18
C SER A 2 45.45 -57.69 -60.40
N LYS A 3 45.36 -56.87 -59.34
CA LYS A 3 45.73 -55.46 -59.39
C LYS A 3 47.26 -55.36 -59.51
N ARG A 4 47.76 -54.98 -60.69
CA ARG A 4 49.18 -54.66 -60.91
C ARG A 4 49.58 -53.54 -59.94
N SER A 5 50.52 -53.82 -59.04
CA SER A 5 51.19 -52.81 -58.22
C SER A 5 52.09 -51.96 -59.12
N LEU A 6 51.83 -50.66 -59.20
CA LEU A 6 52.66 -49.70 -59.94
C LEU A 6 54.08 -49.69 -59.38
N SER A 7 55.07 -49.58 -60.26
CA SER A 7 56.48 -49.42 -59.86
C SER A 7 56.73 -48.02 -59.31
N ILE A 8 57.78 -47.86 -58.48
CA ILE A 8 58.14 -46.57 -57.86
C ILE A 8 58.36 -45.46 -58.91
N ALA A 9 58.88 -45.82 -60.09
CA ALA A 9 59.06 -44.91 -61.22
C ALA A 9 57.72 -44.46 -61.86
N GLU A 10 56.72 -45.34 -61.86
CA GLU A 10 55.37 -44.99 -62.36
C GLU A 10 54.62 -44.12 -61.36
N MET A 11 54.81 -44.33 -60.05
CA MET A 11 54.23 -43.49 -59.00
C MET A 11 54.83 -42.07 -59.00
N THR A 12 56.15 -41.93 -59.17
CA THR A 12 56.80 -40.61 -59.29
C THR A 12 56.38 -39.87 -60.56
N ALA A 13 56.19 -40.59 -61.67
CA ALA A 13 55.63 -40.01 -62.89
C ALA A 13 54.16 -39.58 -62.75
N GLN A 14 53.38 -40.26 -61.90
CA GLN A 14 51.99 -39.88 -61.60
C GLN A 14 51.89 -38.66 -60.69
N LEU A 15 52.84 -38.48 -59.77
CA LEU A 15 52.96 -37.31 -58.90
C LEU A 15 53.40 -36.03 -59.64
N GLN A 16 54.12 -36.17 -60.77
CA GLN A 16 54.53 -35.03 -61.61
C GLN A 16 53.47 -34.58 -62.63
N LYS A 17 52.35 -35.30 -62.76
CA LYS A 17 51.23 -34.83 -63.57
C LYS A 17 50.56 -33.66 -62.86
N PRO A 18 50.37 -32.50 -63.51
CA PRO A 18 49.60 -31.42 -62.93
C PRO A 18 48.22 -31.97 -62.54
N GLY A 19 47.80 -31.70 -61.30
CA GLY A 19 46.52 -32.17 -60.78
C GLY A 19 45.37 -31.78 -61.72
N PRO A 20 44.25 -32.53 -61.70
CA PRO A 20 43.09 -32.20 -62.53
C PRO A 20 42.72 -30.73 -62.28
N ALA A 21 42.69 -29.94 -63.36
CA ALA A 21 42.31 -28.54 -63.28
C ALA A 21 40.94 -28.46 -62.61
N LEU A 22 40.86 -27.79 -61.47
CA LEU A 22 39.62 -27.54 -60.74
C LEU A 22 38.66 -26.79 -61.69
N ARG A 23 37.74 -27.52 -62.31
CA ARG A 23 36.58 -26.98 -63.06
C ARG A 23 35.44 -26.61 -62.11
N SER A 24 35.75 -26.17 -60.90
CA SER A 24 34.77 -25.48 -60.06
C SER A 24 34.80 -24.00 -60.43
N GLN A 25 33.64 -23.42 -60.75
CA GLN A 25 33.49 -21.96 -60.83
C GLN A 25 34.17 -21.33 -59.60
N ARG A 26 34.98 -20.28 -59.80
CA ARG A 26 35.44 -19.43 -58.70
C ARG A 26 34.17 -18.88 -58.05
N VAL A 27 33.86 -19.37 -56.85
CA VAL A 27 32.75 -18.81 -56.08
C VAL A 27 33.30 -17.52 -55.49
N ASP A 28 32.84 -16.37 -55.99
CA ASP A 28 33.28 -15.04 -55.54
C ASP A 28 32.88 -14.74 -54.08
N LYS A 29 32.05 -15.59 -53.47
CA LYS A 29 31.65 -15.52 -52.05
C LYS A 29 31.66 -16.91 -51.43
N MET A 30 32.39 -17.09 -50.33
CA MET A 30 32.23 -18.30 -49.52
C MET A 30 30.82 -18.28 -48.91
N THR A 31 30.02 -19.29 -49.19
CA THR A 31 28.71 -19.47 -48.54
C THR A 31 28.91 -19.65 -47.04
N ALA A 32 27.95 -19.17 -46.25
CA ALA A 32 27.97 -19.30 -44.79
C ALA A 32 28.22 -20.77 -44.37
N PRO A 33 29.03 -21.02 -43.32
CA PRO A 33 29.27 -22.38 -42.85
C PRO A 33 27.95 -23.10 -42.48
N LEU A 34 27.90 -24.42 -42.70
CA LEU A 34 26.72 -25.25 -42.42
C LEU A 34 26.73 -25.86 -41.00
N ALA A 35 27.86 -25.75 -40.29
CA ALA A 35 28.04 -26.30 -38.95
C ALA A 35 28.66 -25.24 -38.03
N GLU A 36 28.46 -25.43 -36.72
CA GLU A 36 29.07 -24.58 -35.72
C GLU A 36 30.60 -24.69 -35.78
N MET A 37 31.29 -23.56 -35.84
CA MET A 37 32.75 -23.53 -35.89
C MET A 37 33.34 -22.23 -35.33
N GLY A 38 34.54 -22.32 -34.78
CA GLY A 38 35.32 -21.13 -34.44
C GLY A 38 35.89 -20.48 -35.69
N MET A 39 35.71 -19.17 -35.85
CA MET A 39 36.31 -18.41 -36.93
C MET A 39 36.81 -17.05 -36.44
N GLN A 40 37.85 -16.53 -37.10
CA GLN A 40 38.34 -15.18 -36.88
C GLN A 40 37.59 -14.23 -37.81
N VAL A 41 37.06 -13.15 -37.25
CA VAL A 41 36.31 -12.11 -37.98
C VAL A 41 36.90 -10.74 -37.70
N THR A 42 36.59 -9.80 -38.59
CA THR A 42 36.90 -8.38 -38.42
C THR A 42 35.64 -7.58 -38.11
N LEU A 43 35.78 -6.41 -37.48
CA LEU A 43 34.64 -5.54 -37.17
C LEU A 43 33.82 -5.15 -38.41
N ASP A 44 34.44 -4.93 -39.56
CA ASP A 44 33.76 -4.56 -40.82
C ASP A 44 32.87 -5.68 -41.39
N GLN A 45 33.16 -6.94 -41.03
CA GLN A 45 32.39 -8.12 -41.40
C GLN A 45 31.16 -8.33 -40.51
N LEU A 46 31.03 -7.58 -39.42
CA LEU A 46 29.95 -7.71 -38.44
C LEU A 46 28.96 -6.55 -38.51
N ARG A 47 27.70 -6.84 -38.20
CA ARG A 47 26.67 -5.84 -37.95
C ARG A 47 25.83 -6.22 -36.71
N PRO A 48 25.26 -5.24 -35.99
CA PRO A 48 24.25 -5.53 -34.97
C PRO A 48 23.05 -6.27 -35.57
N TYR A 49 22.36 -7.04 -34.74
CA TYR A 49 21.11 -7.66 -35.17
C TYR A 49 20.01 -6.60 -35.36
N ASP A 50 19.33 -6.63 -36.51
CA ASP A 50 18.41 -5.57 -36.95
C ASP A 50 17.16 -5.47 -36.04
N HIS A 51 16.70 -6.61 -35.50
CA HIS A 51 15.55 -6.69 -34.58
C HIS A 51 15.98 -6.78 -33.12
N ASN A 52 17.11 -6.17 -32.74
CA ASN A 52 17.57 -6.17 -31.36
C ASN A 52 16.49 -5.54 -30.45
N PRO A 53 15.92 -6.28 -29.46
CA PRO A 53 14.87 -5.76 -28.61
C PRO A 53 15.37 -4.62 -27.71
N ARG A 54 16.68 -4.54 -27.45
CA ARG A 54 17.27 -3.46 -26.68
C ARG A 54 17.47 -2.22 -27.55
N THR A 55 16.75 -1.15 -27.23
CA THR A 55 16.86 0.14 -27.91
C THR A 55 17.70 1.13 -27.12
N GLU A 56 17.81 0.96 -25.80
CA GLU A 56 18.52 1.91 -24.94
C GLU A 56 19.96 1.48 -24.61
N ARG A 57 20.79 2.48 -24.29
CA ARG A 57 22.18 2.26 -23.87
C ARG A 57 22.18 1.44 -22.58
N ASN A 58 23.01 0.40 -22.52
CA ASN A 58 23.12 -0.42 -21.32
C ASN A 58 23.65 0.43 -20.14
N PRO A 59 23.04 0.40 -18.94
CA PRO A 59 23.56 1.12 -17.77
C PRO A 59 25.01 0.75 -17.42
N ARG A 60 25.39 -0.52 -17.64
CA ARG A 60 26.75 -1.03 -17.39
C ARG A 60 27.69 -0.85 -18.60
N TYR A 61 27.31 -0.04 -19.59
CA TYR A 61 28.10 0.13 -20.80
C TYR A 61 29.54 0.56 -20.50
N ASP A 62 29.70 1.57 -19.64
CA ASP A 62 31.02 2.14 -19.31
C ASP A 62 31.89 1.14 -18.54
N GLU A 63 31.30 0.36 -17.62
CA GLU A 63 31.97 -0.73 -16.91
C GLU A 63 32.47 -1.82 -17.87
N ILE A 64 31.62 -2.23 -18.81
CA ILE A 64 31.97 -3.25 -19.81
C ILE A 64 33.05 -2.71 -20.75
N LYS A 65 32.98 -1.42 -21.14
CA LYS A 65 33.98 -0.76 -21.98
C LYS A 65 35.35 -0.75 -21.31
N GLU A 66 35.44 -0.35 -20.05
CA GLU A 66 36.70 -0.33 -19.31
C GLU A 66 37.25 -1.75 -19.08
N SER A 67 36.37 -2.72 -18.80
CA SER A 67 36.76 -4.13 -18.68
C SER A 67 37.38 -4.68 -19.96
N ILE A 68 36.75 -4.41 -21.12
CA ILE A 68 37.26 -4.83 -22.44
C ILE A 68 38.55 -4.07 -22.78
N ARG A 69 38.66 -2.79 -22.41
CA ARG A 69 39.88 -2.00 -22.63
C ARG A 69 41.10 -2.59 -21.91
N GLN A 70 40.92 -3.00 -20.64
CA GLN A 70 41.99 -3.54 -19.80
C GLN A 70 42.35 -4.99 -20.15
N VAL A 71 41.35 -5.87 -20.25
CA VAL A 71 41.58 -7.33 -20.31
C VAL A 71 41.38 -7.90 -21.71
N GLY A 72 40.71 -7.17 -22.60
CA GLY A 72 40.29 -7.67 -23.91
C GLY A 72 38.97 -8.46 -23.88
N LEU A 73 38.51 -8.89 -25.05
CA LEU A 73 37.25 -9.60 -25.21
C LEU A 73 37.38 -11.07 -24.73
N LYS A 74 36.98 -11.34 -23.47
CA LYS A 74 37.05 -12.70 -22.89
C LYS A 74 36.06 -13.70 -23.49
N HIS A 75 34.81 -13.28 -23.64
CA HIS A 75 33.71 -14.11 -24.14
C HIS A 75 33.16 -13.47 -25.40
N SER A 76 33.70 -13.86 -26.55
CA SER A 76 33.24 -13.37 -27.84
C SER A 76 31.82 -13.85 -28.11
N PRO A 77 30.91 -12.95 -28.51
CA PRO A 77 29.53 -13.33 -28.79
C PRO A 77 29.48 -14.25 -30.01
N PRO A 78 28.57 -15.25 -30.02
CA PRO A 78 28.33 -16.06 -31.18
C PRO A 78 27.76 -15.22 -32.32
N ILE A 79 28.12 -15.57 -33.55
CA ILE A 79 27.70 -14.87 -34.76
C ILE A 79 26.91 -15.82 -35.66
N THR A 80 26.04 -15.28 -36.49
CA THR A 80 25.27 -16.02 -37.49
C THR A 80 25.20 -15.20 -38.79
N GLN A 81 24.69 -15.79 -39.87
CA GLN A 81 24.55 -15.11 -41.15
C GLN A 81 23.20 -15.45 -41.77
N ARG A 82 22.31 -14.45 -41.86
CA ARG A 82 21.02 -14.61 -42.53
C ARG A 82 21.24 -14.97 -44.02
N PRO A 83 20.47 -15.89 -44.60
CA PRO A 83 20.60 -16.26 -46.00
C PRO A 83 20.50 -15.03 -46.93
N GLY A 84 21.53 -14.78 -47.73
CA GLY A 84 21.59 -13.66 -48.66
C GLY A 84 22.35 -12.43 -48.14
N ASP A 85 22.65 -12.35 -46.86
CA ASP A 85 23.45 -11.25 -46.30
C ASP A 85 24.95 -11.41 -46.60
N ASP A 86 25.64 -10.27 -46.70
CA ASP A 86 27.08 -10.17 -46.93
C ASP A 86 27.89 -10.12 -45.63
N LYS A 87 27.26 -9.70 -44.53
CA LYS A 87 27.87 -9.56 -43.20
C LYS A 87 27.31 -10.57 -42.21
N PHE A 88 28.13 -10.91 -41.22
CA PHE A 88 27.71 -11.66 -40.05
C PHE A 88 26.96 -10.74 -39.07
N MET A 89 26.05 -11.32 -38.32
CA MET A 89 25.31 -10.64 -37.25
C MET A 89 25.46 -11.38 -35.94
N ILE A 90 25.25 -10.70 -34.82
CA ILE A 90 25.29 -11.32 -33.50
C ILE A 90 24.11 -12.27 -33.34
N SER A 91 24.40 -13.54 -33.04
CA SER A 91 23.40 -14.58 -32.81
C SER A 91 22.70 -14.38 -31.46
N ASP A 92 23.48 -14.21 -30.40
CA ASP A 92 23.00 -14.11 -29.01
C ASP A 92 23.88 -13.11 -28.26
N GLY A 93 23.28 -12.18 -27.53
CA GLY A 93 23.95 -11.49 -26.41
C GLY A 93 25.32 -10.87 -26.69
N GLY A 94 25.37 -9.92 -27.62
CA GLY A 94 26.64 -9.34 -28.05
C GLY A 94 26.59 -7.96 -28.69
N ASN A 95 25.41 -7.39 -28.93
CA ASN A 95 25.28 -6.10 -29.61
C ASN A 95 25.97 -4.96 -28.84
N THR A 96 25.84 -4.93 -27.51
CA THR A 96 26.54 -3.96 -26.66
C THR A 96 28.06 -4.13 -26.74
N ARG A 97 28.57 -5.38 -26.74
CA ARG A 97 30.00 -5.64 -26.88
C ARG A 97 30.52 -5.22 -28.25
N LEU A 98 29.75 -5.45 -29.31
CA LEU A 98 30.09 -5.02 -30.67
C LEU A 98 30.19 -3.49 -30.76
N ALA A 99 29.23 -2.76 -30.17
CA ALA A 99 29.27 -1.31 -30.09
C ALA A 99 30.52 -0.81 -29.36
N ILE A 100 30.84 -1.43 -28.21
CA ILE A 100 32.05 -1.11 -27.43
C ILE A 100 33.33 -1.37 -28.23
N LEU A 101 33.40 -2.47 -28.98
CA LEU A 101 34.59 -2.79 -29.79
C LEU A 101 34.79 -1.78 -30.93
N ASN A 102 33.70 -1.35 -31.58
CA ASN A 102 33.76 -0.27 -32.56
C ASN A 102 34.31 1.02 -31.93
N GLU A 103 33.75 1.43 -30.80
CA GLU A 103 34.17 2.65 -30.09
C GLU A 103 35.63 2.58 -29.61
N LEU A 104 36.06 1.46 -29.05
CA LEU A 104 37.46 1.26 -28.62
C LEU A 104 38.43 1.23 -29.80
N TYR A 105 38.04 0.65 -30.93
CA TYR A 105 38.87 0.66 -32.14
C TYR A 105 39.00 2.06 -32.74
N GLU A 106 37.91 2.83 -32.77
CA GLU A 106 37.94 4.24 -33.19
C GLU A 106 38.84 5.09 -32.28
N GLU A 107 38.81 4.87 -30.96
CA GLU A 107 39.64 5.59 -29.99
C GLU A 107 41.12 5.21 -30.04
N THR A 108 41.43 3.92 -30.17
CA THR A 108 42.80 3.40 -29.96
C THR A 108 43.52 2.99 -31.24
N GLY A 109 42.78 2.64 -32.29
CA GLY A 109 43.30 2.03 -33.52
C GLY A 109 43.92 0.64 -33.33
N ASP A 110 43.73 0.00 -32.18
CA ASP A 110 44.38 -1.26 -31.83
C ASP A 110 43.74 -2.46 -32.52
N ASP A 111 44.54 -3.28 -33.23
CA ASP A 111 44.10 -4.44 -34.00
C ASP A 111 43.39 -5.50 -33.13
N ARG A 112 43.65 -5.52 -31.82
CA ARG A 112 42.99 -6.45 -30.88
C ARG A 112 41.48 -6.22 -30.74
N PHE A 113 41.00 -5.00 -31.01
CA PHE A 113 39.57 -4.69 -31.03
C PHE A 113 38.96 -4.86 -32.42
N TYR A 114 39.80 -4.79 -33.46
CA TYR A 114 39.39 -4.96 -34.85
C TYR A 114 39.25 -6.43 -35.26
N ARG A 115 40.15 -7.31 -34.81
CA ARG A 115 40.18 -8.74 -35.16
C ARG A 115 40.06 -9.61 -33.91
N PHE A 116 39.05 -10.47 -33.90
CA PHE A 116 38.83 -11.38 -32.78
C PHE A 116 38.23 -12.72 -33.23
N TRP A 117 38.40 -13.74 -32.39
CA TRP A 117 37.81 -15.06 -32.59
C TRP A 117 36.39 -15.08 -32.07
N CYS A 118 35.47 -15.69 -32.82
CA CYS A 118 34.08 -15.90 -32.42
C CYS A 118 33.61 -17.29 -32.85
N VAL A 119 32.47 -17.72 -32.30
CA VAL A 119 31.82 -18.97 -32.69
C VAL A 119 30.72 -18.64 -33.69
N TYR A 120 30.82 -19.18 -34.90
CA TYR A 120 29.76 -19.10 -35.88
C TYR A 120 28.71 -20.18 -35.61
N ARG A 121 27.43 -19.80 -35.58
CA ARG A 121 26.27 -20.67 -35.49
C ARG A 121 25.44 -20.56 -36.78
N PRO A 122 25.11 -21.68 -37.43
CA PRO A 122 24.26 -21.67 -38.62
C PRO A 122 22.92 -20.99 -38.37
N TRP A 123 22.48 -20.20 -39.34
CA TRP A 123 21.17 -19.56 -39.29
C TRP A 123 20.05 -20.61 -39.28
N VAL A 124 19.04 -20.38 -38.45
CA VAL A 124 17.86 -21.25 -38.34
C VAL A 124 16.65 -20.54 -38.95
N THR A 125 15.98 -19.69 -38.16
CA THR A 125 14.90 -18.81 -38.61
C THR A 125 14.95 -17.49 -37.84
N GLU A 126 14.23 -16.48 -38.31
CA GLU A 126 14.19 -15.17 -37.68
C GLU A 126 13.59 -15.22 -36.27
N GLU A 127 12.53 -16.03 -36.11
CA GLU A 127 11.80 -16.20 -34.86
C GLU A 127 12.68 -16.83 -33.78
N GLN A 128 13.48 -17.82 -34.16
CA GLN A 128 14.40 -18.52 -33.25
C GLN A 128 15.50 -17.58 -32.74
N VAL A 129 16.04 -16.72 -33.62
CA VAL A 129 17.08 -15.75 -33.26
C VAL A 129 16.50 -14.67 -32.34
N LEU A 130 15.35 -14.09 -32.69
CA LEU A 130 14.69 -13.08 -31.86
C LEU A 130 14.27 -13.64 -30.49
N ALA A 131 13.72 -14.86 -30.44
CA ALA A 131 13.38 -15.53 -29.19
C ALA A 131 14.62 -15.79 -28.31
N GLY A 132 15.75 -16.13 -28.92
CA GLY A 132 17.05 -16.25 -28.22
C GLY A 132 17.47 -14.97 -27.53
N HIS A 133 17.43 -13.82 -28.25
CA HIS A 133 17.73 -12.51 -27.68
C HIS A 133 16.77 -12.10 -26.55
N LEU A 134 15.48 -12.41 -26.70
CA LEU A 134 14.47 -12.12 -25.65
C LEU A 134 14.71 -12.97 -24.39
N SER A 135 15.02 -14.26 -24.55
CA SER A 135 15.25 -15.21 -23.45
C SER A 135 16.56 -14.92 -22.70
N GLU A 136 17.65 -14.62 -23.41
CA GLU A 136 18.94 -14.31 -22.77
C GLU A 136 18.85 -13.06 -21.88
N ASN A 137 18.17 -12.03 -22.37
CA ASN A 137 18.06 -10.77 -21.64
C ASN A 137 17.12 -10.87 -20.42
N GLU A 138 16.13 -11.76 -20.45
CA GLU A 138 15.27 -12.06 -19.29
C GLU A 138 16.09 -12.68 -18.15
N ASN A 139 16.98 -13.62 -18.46
CA ASN A 139 17.88 -14.24 -17.47
C ASN A 139 18.88 -13.25 -16.85
N ARG A 140 19.13 -12.11 -17.51
CA ARG A 140 20.02 -11.05 -17.03
C ARG A 140 19.27 -9.86 -16.38
N ALA A 141 17.93 -9.87 -16.39
CA ALA A 141 17.04 -8.83 -15.87
C ALA A 141 17.27 -7.41 -16.47
N ASP A 142 17.68 -7.35 -17.73
CA ASP A 142 18.32 -6.16 -18.32
C ASP A 142 17.43 -5.35 -19.30
N LEU A 143 16.25 -5.86 -19.68
CA LEU A 143 15.31 -5.16 -20.58
C LEU A 143 14.21 -4.44 -19.80
N SER A 144 13.88 -3.24 -20.25
CA SER A 144 12.69 -2.53 -19.81
C SER A 144 11.41 -3.29 -20.21
N TRP A 145 10.29 -2.98 -19.53
CA TRP A 145 8.99 -3.57 -19.88
C TRP A 145 8.64 -3.32 -21.35
N ILE A 146 8.91 -2.12 -21.86
CA ILE A 146 8.55 -1.73 -23.22
C ILE A 146 9.42 -2.39 -24.27
N GLU A 147 10.72 -2.53 -24.05
CA GLU A 147 11.61 -3.26 -24.96
C GLU A 147 11.17 -4.71 -25.10
N LYS A 148 10.82 -5.36 -23.98
CA LYS A 148 10.26 -6.72 -23.99
C LYS A 148 8.93 -6.76 -24.74
N ALA A 149 8.06 -5.76 -24.55
CA ALA A 149 6.76 -5.72 -25.20
C ALA A 149 6.85 -5.52 -26.72
N LEU A 150 7.76 -4.66 -27.19
CA LEU A 150 8.04 -4.45 -28.62
C LEU A 150 8.63 -5.71 -29.25
N GLY A 151 9.56 -6.37 -28.58
CA GLY A 151 10.11 -7.65 -29.06
C GLY A 151 9.06 -8.76 -29.12
N VAL A 152 8.13 -8.82 -28.16
CA VAL A 152 6.98 -9.73 -28.20
C VAL A 152 6.04 -9.42 -29.38
N ALA A 153 5.77 -8.15 -29.64
CA ALA A 153 4.93 -7.73 -30.77
C ALA A 153 5.59 -8.08 -32.11
N GLU A 154 6.90 -7.89 -32.25
CA GLU A 154 7.62 -8.26 -33.46
C GLU A 154 7.72 -9.78 -33.65
N LEU A 155 7.97 -10.54 -32.57
CA LEU A 155 7.98 -12.00 -32.64
C LEU A 155 6.60 -12.56 -33.02
N LYS A 156 5.52 -11.96 -32.50
CA LYS A 156 4.16 -12.26 -32.95
C LYS A 156 4.01 -12.00 -34.44
N ARG A 157 4.43 -10.83 -34.94
CA ARG A 157 4.34 -10.45 -36.36
C ARG A 157 5.04 -11.45 -37.27
N LEU A 158 6.26 -11.88 -36.91
CA LEU A 158 7.04 -12.86 -37.68
C LEU A 158 6.35 -14.22 -37.73
N LEU A 159 5.83 -14.72 -36.60
CA LEU A 159 5.09 -15.98 -36.56
C LEU A 159 3.81 -15.93 -37.41
N GLU A 160 3.05 -14.85 -37.32
CA GLU A 160 1.83 -14.66 -38.12
C GLU A 160 2.14 -14.53 -39.62
N GLU A 161 3.26 -13.90 -39.98
CA GLU A 161 3.72 -13.80 -41.38
C GLU A 161 4.17 -15.16 -41.94
N HIS A 162 4.89 -15.95 -41.16
CA HIS A 162 5.32 -17.29 -41.55
C HIS A 162 4.14 -18.27 -41.74
N GLU A 163 3.11 -18.18 -40.90
CA GLU A 163 1.95 -19.08 -40.96
C GLU A 163 0.80 -18.55 -41.83
N GLY A 164 0.75 -17.24 -42.08
CA GLY A 164 -0.32 -16.59 -42.84
C GLY A 164 -1.65 -16.50 -42.08
N GLU A 165 -1.66 -16.73 -40.77
CA GLU A 165 -2.85 -16.70 -39.92
C GLU A 165 -2.61 -15.88 -38.64
N VAL A 166 -3.68 -15.33 -38.08
CA VAL A 166 -3.64 -14.58 -36.82
C VAL A 166 -3.62 -15.54 -35.64
N LEU A 167 -2.67 -15.38 -34.74
CA LEU A 167 -2.46 -16.32 -33.63
C LEU A 167 -3.16 -15.85 -32.36
N SER A 168 -3.86 -16.78 -31.71
CA SER A 168 -4.40 -16.51 -30.36
C SER A 168 -3.28 -16.34 -29.35
N GLN A 169 -3.51 -15.58 -28.28
CA GLN A 169 -2.49 -15.35 -27.24
C GLN A 169 -2.05 -16.65 -26.52
N ARG A 170 -2.92 -17.66 -26.43
CA ARG A 170 -2.57 -18.98 -25.87
C ARG A 170 -1.65 -19.75 -26.80
N GLU A 171 -1.90 -19.64 -28.10
CA GLU A 171 -1.06 -20.24 -29.12
C GLU A 171 0.30 -19.55 -29.20
N LEU A 172 0.33 -18.22 -29.12
CA LEU A 172 1.59 -17.45 -29.01
C LEU A 172 2.43 -17.90 -27.81
N ALA A 173 1.83 -18.09 -26.63
CA ALA A 173 2.55 -18.59 -25.46
C ALA A 173 3.17 -19.98 -25.69
N ARG A 174 2.44 -20.87 -26.37
CA ARG A 174 2.92 -22.21 -26.74
C ARG A 174 4.11 -22.12 -27.70
N ARG A 175 3.96 -21.33 -28.78
CA ARG A 175 5.00 -21.15 -29.80
C ARG A 175 6.27 -20.49 -29.25
N PHE A 176 6.13 -19.45 -28.44
CA PHE A 176 7.28 -18.82 -27.79
C PHE A 176 8.04 -19.81 -26.92
N SER A 177 7.33 -20.68 -26.18
CA SER A 177 7.96 -21.73 -25.37
C SER A 177 8.72 -22.76 -26.21
N GLU A 178 8.19 -23.12 -27.39
CA GLU A 178 8.87 -24.02 -28.34
C GLU A 178 10.16 -23.42 -28.90
N LEU A 179 10.20 -22.09 -29.04
CA LEU A 179 11.39 -21.34 -29.45
C LEU A 179 12.37 -21.10 -28.30
N GLY A 180 12.07 -21.53 -27.07
CA GLY A 180 12.93 -21.34 -25.89
C GLY A 180 12.70 -20.03 -25.12
N PHE A 181 11.59 -19.35 -25.36
CA PHE A 181 11.17 -18.13 -24.68
C PHE A 181 9.87 -18.36 -23.87
N SER A 182 10.00 -18.57 -22.56
CA SER A 182 8.87 -18.91 -21.69
C SER A 182 8.18 -17.66 -21.14
N VAL A 183 7.02 -17.30 -21.70
CA VAL A 183 6.20 -16.18 -21.22
C VAL A 183 4.74 -16.60 -21.06
N SER A 184 4.13 -16.22 -19.93
CA SER A 184 2.72 -16.52 -19.67
C SER A 184 1.78 -15.76 -20.61
N GLN A 185 0.64 -16.35 -20.98
CA GLN A 185 -0.39 -15.70 -21.79
C GLN A 185 -0.82 -14.35 -21.20
N SER A 186 -0.97 -14.25 -19.87
CA SER A 186 -1.37 -12.99 -19.22
C SER A 186 -0.28 -11.91 -19.26
N GLN A 187 1.00 -12.27 -19.39
CA GLN A 187 2.08 -11.30 -19.67
C GLN A 187 2.03 -10.85 -21.13
N ILE A 188 1.88 -11.79 -22.08
CA ILE A 188 1.72 -11.47 -23.52
C ILE A 188 0.57 -10.51 -23.73
N SER A 189 -0.60 -10.80 -23.15
CA SER A 189 -1.78 -9.93 -23.25
C SER A 189 -1.47 -8.49 -22.81
N ARG A 190 -0.78 -8.31 -21.68
CA ARG A 190 -0.45 -6.98 -21.16
C ARG A 190 0.61 -6.27 -21.99
N MET A 191 1.59 -7.00 -22.50
CA MET A 191 2.62 -6.46 -23.40
C MET A 191 2.01 -5.96 -24.71
N LEU A 192 1.18 -6.77 -25.36
CA LEU A 192 0.48 -6.37 -26.57
C LEU A 192 -0.44 -5.17 -26.32
N TYR A 193 -1.18 -5.18 -25.21
CA TYR A 193 -2.03 -4.04 -24.82
C TYR A 193 -1.21 -2.76 -24.56
N THR A 194 0.01 -2.90 -24.00
CA THR A 194 0.93 -1.76 -23.79
C THR A 194 1.38 -1.17 -25.13
N VAL A 195 1.79 -2.03 -26.08
CA VAL A 195 2.23 -1.59 -27.41
C VAL A 195 1.09 -0.95 -28.20
N GLU A 196 -0.12 -1.46 -28.06
CA GLU A 196 -1.28 -0.94 -28.80
C GLU A 196 -1.79 0.40 -28.25
N HIS A 197 -1.89 0.56 -26.93
CA HIS A 197 -2.61 1.69 -26.33
C HIS A 197 -1.72 2.70 -25.59
N PHE A 198 -0.58 2.27 -25.04
CA PHE A 198 0.26 3.14 -24.23
C PHE A 198 1.52 3.58 -24.96
N TRP A 199 2.10 2.72 -25.79
CA TRP A 199 3.30 3.08 -26.56
C TRP A 199 3.13 4.32 -27.46
N PRO A 200 2.00 4.52 -28.16
CA PRO A 200 1.78 5.74 -28.92
C PRO A 200 1.57 6.99 -28.05
N THR A 201 1.28 6.83 -26.75
CA THR A 201 0.85 7.90 -25.84
C THR A 201 1.91 8.29 -24.81
N LEU A 202 2.67 7.33 -24.30
CA LEU A 202 3.69 7.49 -23.25
C LEU A 202 5.08 6.94 -23.67
N PRO A 203 5.60 7.26 -24.87
CA PRO A 203 6.85 6.68 -25.35
C PRO A 203 8.06 7.01 -24.46
N ALA A 204 8.21 8.25 -23.97
CA ALA A 204 9.36 8.67 -23.17
C ALA A 204 9.34 8.04 -21.77
N THR A 205 8.17 8.02 -21.13
CA THR A 205 7.99 7.44 -19.81
C THR A 205 8.12 5.90 -19.83
N LEU A 206 7.62 5.23 -20.89
CA LEU A 206 7.80 3.78 -21.03
C LEU A 206 9.27 3.39 -21.21
N ARG A 207 10.00 4.18 -22.01
CA ARG A 207 11.45 4.08 -22.22
C ARG A 207 12.24 4.23 -20.92
N SER A 208 11.87 5.24 -20.14
CA SER A 208 12.46 5.54 -18.82
C SER A 208 12.31 4.44 -17.77
N GLY A 209 11.59 3.35 -18.08
CA GLY A 209 11.60 2.14 -17.27
C GLY A 209 10.38 1.96 -16.38
N ILE A 210 9.22 2.53 -16.75
CA ILE A 210 7.96 2.22 -16.06
C ILE A 210 7.77 0.70 -15.92
N GLY A 211 7.60 0.27 -14.67
CA GLY A 211 7.52 -1.15 -14.31
C GLY A 211 6.15 -1.78 -14.54
N GLN A 212 6.13 -3.11 -14.51
CA GLN A 212 4.91 -3.92 -14.61
C GLN A 212 3.77 -3.50 -13.64
N PRO A 213 4.01 -3.09 -12.38
CA PRO A 213 2.93 -2.66 -11.47
C PRO A 213 2.17 -1.43 -11.97
N GLN A 214 2.91 -0.44 -12.48
CA GLN A 214 2.37 0.80 -13.04
C GLN A 214 1.55 0.51 -14.30
N ILE A 215 2.05 -0.36 -15.19
CA ILE A 215 1.32 -0.80 -16.39
C ILE A 215 0.01 -1.50 -16.02
N LYS A 216 0.00 -2.40 -15.04
CA LYS A 216 -1.24 -3.06 -14.59
C LYS A 216 -2.27 -2.03 -14.12
N LYS A 217 -1.83 -1.00 -13.40
CA LYS A 217 -2.70 0.08 -12.94
C LYS A 217 -3.21 0.91 -14.11
N LEU A 218 -2.36 1.28 -15.07
CA LEU A 218 -2.76 1.97 -16.31
C LEU A 218 -3.82 1.18 -17.10
N ILE A 219 -3.64 -0.14 -17.28
CA ILE A 219 -4.63 -0.99 -17.95
C ILE A 219 -5.97 -0.92 -17.21
N ALA A 220 -5.95 -1.12 -15.89
CA ALA A 220 -7.17 -1.10 -15.08
C ALA A 220 -7.91 0.24 -15.18
N TYR A 221 -7.20 1.37 -15.10
CA TYR A 221 -7.79 2.70 -15.24
C TYR A 221 -8.33 2.93 -16.65
N ARG A 222 -7.57 2.60 -17.71
CA ARG A 222 -8.05 2.76 -19.09
C ARG A 222 -9.32 1.97 -19.35
N GLU A 223 -9.31 0.70 -18.98
CA GLU A 223 -10.47 -0.16 -19.16
C GLU A 223 -11.65 0.25 -18.28
N ALA A 224 -11.44 0.81 -17.08
CA ALA A 224 -12.51 1.33 -16.23
C ALA A 224 -13.12 2.62 -16.80
N CYS A 225 -12.27 3.55 -17.25
CA CYS A 225 -12.70 4.77 -17.91
C CYS A 225 -13.45 4.48 -19.22
N LEU A 226 -12.98 3.51 -20.01
CA LEU A 226 -13.67 3.05 -21.22
C LEU A 226 -15.06 2.48 -20.90
N GLU A 227 -15.19 1.75 -19.80
CA GLU A 227 -16.46 1.14 -19.39
C GLU A 227 -17.48 2.17 -18.90
N ILE A 228 -17.00 3.20 -18.19
CA ILE A 228 -17.79 4.38 -17.81
C ILE A 228 -18.17 5.16 -19.07
N TRP A 229 -17.22 5.44 -19.96
CA TRP A 229 -17.44 6.15 -21.22
C TRP A 229 -18.55 5.51 -22.06
N LYS A 230 -18.50 4.19 -22.25
CA LYS A 230 -19.50 3.40 -22.98
C LYS A 230 -20.91 3.53 -22.38
N ARG A 231 -21.02 3.68 -21.05
CA ARG A 231 -22.31 3.83 -20.34
C ARG A 231 -22.81 5.27 -20.29
N CYS A 232 -21.91 6.24 -20.21
CA CYS A 232 -22.25 7.66 -20.23
C CYS A 232 -22.79 8.10 -21.60
N ASN A 233 -22.18 7.60 -22.68
CA ASN A 233 -22.43 8.10 -24.01
C ASN A 233 -22.51 6.93 -24.99
N SER A 234 -23.58 6.85 -25.79
CA SER A 234 -23.69 5.90 -26.91
C SER A 234 -22.77 6.29 -28.09
N ARG A 235 -21.57 6.81 -27.81
CA ARG A 235 -20.56 7.26 -28.79
C ARG A 235 -19.57 6.14 -29.12
N GLN A 236 -18.81 6.33 -30.19
CA GLN A 236 -17.86 5.32 -30.70
C GLN A 236 -16.61 5.24 -29.81
N GLU A 237 -16.01 4.05 -29.75
CA GLU A 237 -14.76 3.77 -29.01
C GLU A 237 -13.55 4.54 -29.55
N ALA A 238 -13.60 4.98 -30.81
CA ALA A 238 -12.59 5.84 -31.41
C ALA A 238 -12.46 7.19 -30.69
N ASP A 239 -13.58 7.81 -30.30
CA ASP A 239 -13.59 9.11 -29.62
C ASP A 239 -12.93 9.03 -28.24
N PHE A 240 -13.13 7.92 -27.53
CA PHE A 240 -12.47 7.65 -26.25
C PHE A 240 -10.94 7.57 -26.43
N SER A 241 -10.47 6.92 -27.49
CA SER A 241 -9.04 6.71 -27.69
C SER A 241 -8.31 8.03 -27.93
N VAL A 242 -8.94 8.98 -28.63
CA VAL A 242 -8.41 10.35 -28.81
C VAL A 242 -8.41 11.11 -27.48
N ALA A 243 -9.54 11.16 -26.77
CA ALA A 243 -9.62 11.85 -25.49
C ALA A 243 -8.63 11.30 -24.45
N TRP A 244 -8.50 9.97 -24.37
CA TRP A 244 -7.53 9.30 -23.51
C TRP A 244 -6.10 9.69 -23.88
N HIS A 245 -5.76 9.72 -25.17
CA HIS A 245 -4.45 10.11 -25.65
C HIS A 245 -4.12 11.56 -25.27
N ASP A 246 -5.05 12.49 -25.51
CA ASP A 246 -4.87 13.93 -25.23
C ASP A 246 -4.60 14.21 -23.74
N VAL A 247 -5.19 13.40 -22.85
CA VAL A 247 -5.03 13.54 -21.40
C VAL A 247 -3.76 12.84 -20.91
N VAL A 248 -3.56 11.58 -21.30
CA VAL A 248 -2.46 10.77 -20.76
C VAL A 248 -1.11 11.19 -21.34
N SER A 249 -1.04 11.70 -22.57
CA SER A 249 0.20 12.20 -23.17
C SER A 249 0.81 13.39 -22.40
N GLN A 250 0.02 14.13 -21.62
CA GLN A 250 0.51 15.22 -20.76
C GLN A 250 1.42 14.73 -19.63
N PHE A 251 1.47 13.42 -19.40
CA PHE A 251 2.30 12.77 -18.41
C PHE A 251 3.50 12.03 -19.01
N ASP A 252 3.81 12.25 -20.30
CA ASP A 252 4.97 11.65 -20.96
C ASP A 252 6.23 12.48 -20.74
N TYR A 253 6.99 12.13 -19.69
CA TYR A 253 8.26 12.78 -19.34
C TYR A 253 9.42 11.78 -19.40
N GLU A 254 10.61 12.29 -19.76
CA GLU A 254 11.87 11.56 -19.65
C GLU A 254 12.25 11.35 -18.17
N GLU A 255 12.96 10.25 -17.89
CA GLU A 255 13.41 9.83 -16.55
C GLU A 255 12.28 9.53 -15.54
N GLN A 256 11.02 9.57 -15.98
CA GLN A 256 9.87 9.26 -15.15
C GLN A 256 9.68 7.74 -15.00
N THR A 257 9.88 7.24 -13.79
CA THR A 257 9.71 5.81 -13.44
C THR A 257 8.34 5.49 -12.84
N GLU A 258 7.59 6.52 -12.39
CA GLU A 258 6.26 6.39 -11.81
C GLU A 258 5.33 7.53 -12.24
N LEU A 259 4.04 7.23 -12.41
CA LEU A 259 3.04 8.24 -12.75
C LEU A 259 2.49 8.94 -11.50
N PRO A 260 2.26 10.26 -11.54
CA PRO A 260 1.64 11.01 -10.45
C PRO A 260 0.12 10.73 -10.38
N TRP A 261 -0.24 9.57 -9.81
CA TRP A 261 -1.60 9.01 -9.89
C TRP A 261 -2.72 9.90 -9.38
N SER A 262 -2.50 10.74 -8.38
CA SER A 262 -3.52 11.68 -7.89
C SER A 262 -3.93 12.67 -8.98
N ILE A 263 -2.96 13.18 -9.73
CA ILE A 263 -3.18 14.13 -10.83
C ILE A 263 -3.71 13.39 -12.06
N VAL A 264 -3.19 12.19 -12.36
CA VAL A 264 -3.69 11.37 -13.46
C VAL A 264 -5.17 11.04 -13.27
N GLU A 265 -5.57 10.61 -12.06
CA GLU A 265 -6.96 10.30 -11.74
C GLU A 265 -7.87 11.51 -11.90
N ASP A 266 -7.48 12.67 -11.36
CA ASP A 266 -8.21 13.93 -11.51
C ASP A 266 -8.40 14.33 -12.98
N ARG A 267 -7.34 14.24 -13.79
CA ARG A 267 -7.42 14.55 -15.24
C ARG A 267 -8.31 13.56 -16.00
N LEU A 268 -8.28 12.28 -15.66
CA LEU A 268 -9.15 11.27 -16.25
C LEU A 268 -10.62 11.48 -15.86
N LEU A 269 -10.89 11.91 -14.63
CA LEU A 269 -12.24 12.26 -14.19
C LEU A 269 -12.75 13.51 -14.90
N GLY A 270 -11.92 14.56 -15.02
CA GLY A 270 -12.24 15.75 -15.80
C GLY A 270 -12.53 15.43 -17.27
N MET A 271 -11.74 14.55 -17.89
CA MET A 271 -12.02 14.04 -19.24
C MET A 271 -13.39 13.38 -19.35
N LEU A 272 -13.75 12.54 -18.38
CA LEU A 272 -15.06 11.90 -18.36
C LEU A 272 -16.18 12.92 -18.17
N GLU A 273 -16.00 13.91 -17.30
CA GLU A 273 -16.94 15.01 -17.06
C GLU A 273 -17.17 15.84 -18.33
N ASP A 274 -16.10 16.32 -18.98
CA ASP A 274 -16.16 17.14 -20.18
C ASP A 274 -16.91 16.45 -21.32
N HIS A 275 -16.73 15.14 -21.47
CA HIS A 275 -17.34 14.38 -22.57
C HIS A 275 -18.72 13.81 -22.26
N SER A 276 -19.06 13.58 -20.99
CA SER A 276 -20.35 13.03 -20.57
C SER A 276 -21.35 14.06 -20.05
N GLY A 277 -20.86 15.19 -19.52
CA GLY A 277 -21.65 16.13 -18.73
C GLY A 277 -22.08 15.61 -17.35
N ALA A 278 -21.64 14.40 -16.97
CA ALA A 278 -21.95 13.81 -15.67
C ALA A 278 -21.20 14.55 -14.56
N HIS A 279 -21.84 14.68 -13.39
CA HIS A 279 -21.21 15.27 -12.22
C HIS A 279 -19.99 14.46 -11.76
N LEU A 280 -18.88 15.16 -11.50
CA LEU A 280 -17.59 14.61 -11.09
C LEU A 280 -17.68 13.55 -9.97
N HIS A 281 -18.49 13.80 -8.92
CA HIS A 281 -18.61 12.86 -7.79
C HIS A 281 -19.19 11.50 -8.21
N THR A 282 -20.13 11.47 -9.14
CA THR A 282 -20.72 10.22 -9.64
C THR A 282 -19.69 9.45 -10.46
N LEU A 283 -18.91 10.15 -11.28
CA LEU A 283 -17.83 9.56 -12.06
C LEU A 283 -16.73 9.00 -11.16
N ASP A 284 -16.31 9.74 -10.14
CA ASP A 284 -15.33 9.30 -9.14
C ASP A 284 -15.81 8.04 -8.40
N TRP A 285 -17.07 8.06 -7.96
CA TRP A 285 -17.69 6.91 -7.31
C TRP A 285 -17.69 5.67 -8.21
N CYS A 286 -18.14 5.81 -9.46
CA CYS A 286 -18.16 4.71 -10.42
C CYS A 286 -16.74 4.19 -10.72
N LEU A 287 -15.77 5.08 -10.94
CA LEU A 287 -14.39 4.70 -11.20
C LEU A 287 -13.81 3.86 -10.05
N LYS A 288 -13.95 4.34 -8.81
CA LYS A 288 -13.46 3.62 -7.63
C LYS A 288 -14.14 2.26 -7.46
N ARG A 289 -15.45 2.18 -7.68
CA ARG A 289 -16.20 0.92 -7.59
C ARG A 289 -15.81 -0.08 -8.68
N VAL A 290 -15.68 0.35 -9.93
CA VAL A 290 -15.24 -0.54 -11.02
C VAL A 290 -13.84 -1.11 -10.72
N LEU A 291 -12.92 -0.28 -10.24
CA LEU A 291 -11.57 -0.73 -9.86
C LEU A 291 -11.61 -1.73 -8.69
N GLU A 292 -12.41 -1.48 -7.66
CA GLU A 292 -12.58 -2.36 -6.51
C GLU A 292 -13.19 -3.72 -6.90
N TYR A 293 -14.26 -3.72 -7.70
CA TYR A 293 -14.92 -4.94 -8.16
C TYR A 293 -13.98 -5.80 -9.01
N ARG A 294 -13.20 -5.18 -9.92
CA ARG A 294 -12.18 -5.90 -10.69
C ARG A 294 -11.08 -6.47 -9.82
N GLN A 295 -10.64 -5.74 -8.80
CA GLN A 295 -9.65 -6.24 -7.83
C GLN A 295 -10.18 -7.47 -7.08
N ARG A 296 -11.47 -7.45 -6.70
CA ARG A 296 -12.17 -8.56 -6.02
C ARG A 296 -12.63 -9.68 -6.96
N ARG A 297 -12.44 -9.54 -8.27
CA ARG A 297 -12.93 -10.46 -9.32
C ARG A 297 -14.45 -10.66 -9.26
N GLN A 298 -15.18 -9.61 -8.90
CA GLN A 298 -16.63 -9.56 -8.92
C GLN A 298 -17.14 -9.13 -10.29
N ASP A 299 -18.41 -9.40 -10.57
CA ASP A 299 -19.04 -9.00 -11.82
C ASP A 299 -19.15 -7.47 -11.88
N ILE A 300 -18.62 -6.89 -12.95
CA ILE A 300 -18.67 -5.45 -13.15
C ILE A 300 -20.04 -4.98 -13.61
N ASP A 301 -20.93 -5.87 -14.04
CA ASP A 301 -22.30 -5.52 -14.48
C ASP A 301 -23.30 -5.44 -13.32
N ASP A 302 -22.83 -5.41 -12.07
CA ASP A 302 -23.67 -5.20 -10.90
C ASP A 302 -24.43 -3.85 -11.01
N PRO A 303 -25.77 -3.85 -10.92
CA PRO A 303 -26.56 -2.62 -10.94
C PRO A 303 -26.14 -1.61 -9.88
N GLU A 304 -25.59 -2.03 -8.74
CA GLU A 304 -25.12 -1.11 -7.70
C GLU A 304 -24.09 -0.11 -8.26
N ILE A 305 -23.14 -0.58 -9.10
CA ILE A 305 -22.06 0.24 -9.68
C ILE A 305 -22.59 1.26 -10.69
N TRP A 306 -23.69 0.95 -11.37
CA TRP A 306 -24.14 1.74 -12.52
C TRP A 306 -25.39 2.55 -12.25
N GLN A 307 -26.19 2.22 -11.24
CA GLN A 307 -27.39 2.97 -10.88
C GLN A 307 -27.14 4.46 -10.66
N PRO A 308 -26.10 4.89 -9.90
CA PRO A 308 -25.81 6.31 -9.72
C PRO A 308 -25.51 7.01 -11.05
N LEU A 309 -24.73 6.35 -11.93
CA LEU A 309 -24.40 6.87 -13.25
C LEU A 309 -25.63 6.94 -14.16
N GLN A 310 -26.52 5.96 -14.09
CA GLN A 310 -27.75 5.94 -14.89
C GLN A 310 -28.67 7.09 -14.52
N VAL A 311 -28.91 7.31 -13.22
CA VAL A 311 -29.71 8.45 -12.72
C VAL A 311 -29.07 9.78 -13.15
N GLU A 312 -27.75 9.86 -13.06
CA GLU A 312 -27.02 11.05 -13.47
C GLU A 312 -27.09 11.30 -14.99
N MET A 313 -27.06 10.24 -15.81
CA MET A 313 -27.28 10.34 -17.26
C MET A 313 -28.72 10.70 -17.62
N GLU A 314 -29.70 10.27 -16.84
CA GLU A 314 -31.08 10.75 -16.96
C GLU A 314 -31.19 12.24 -16.65
N ARG A 315 -30.50 12.72 -15.60
CA ARG A 315 -30.41 14.14 -15.26
C ARG A 315 -29.78 14.95 -16.38
N VAL A 316 -28.67 14.48 -16.95
CA VAL A 316 -27.99 15.18 -18.06
C VAL A 316 -28.89 15.29 -19.29
N ARG A 317 -29.70 14.25 -19.58
CA ARG A 317 -30.68 14.28 -20.68
C ARG A 317 -31.87 15.18 -20.37
N ASN A 318 -32.38 15.11 -19.14
CA ASN A 318 -33.55 15.84 -18.65
C ASN A 318 -33.21 16.56 -17.34
N PRO A 319 -32.78 17.84 -17.40
CA PRO A 319 -32.35 18.59 -16.22
C PRO A 319 -33.42 18.73 -15.12
N GLU A 320 -34.72 18.64 -15.48
CA GLU A 320 -35.84 18.73 -14.54
C GLU A 320 -36.21 17.38 -13.87
N ALA A 321 -35.70 16.24 -14.38
CA ALA A 321 -36.09 14.92 -13.87
C ALA A 321 -35.46 14.60 -12.51
N HIS A 322 -34.22 15.06 -12.26
CA HIS A 322 -33.47 14.80 -11.03
C HIS A 322 -32.63 16.03 -10.63
N PRO A 323 -33.20 17.03 -9.94
CA PRO A 323 -32.45 18.23 -9.54
C PRO A 323 -31.30 17.87 -8.59
N LEU A 324 -30.12 18.48 -8.80
CA LEU A 324 -28.96 18.33 -7.93
C LEU A 324 -29.31 18.87 -6.53
N LYS A 325 -29.50 17.97 -5.55
CA LYS A 325 -29.65 18.35 -4.14
C LYS A 325 -28.28 18.72 -3.57
N PHE A 326 -27.92 19.99 -3.65
CA PHE A 326 -26.65 20.52 -3.10
C PHE A 326 -26.64 20.65 -1.57
N TYR A 327 -27.79 20.49 -0.92
CA TYR A 327 -27.94 20.62 0.53
C TYR A 327 -28.80 19.49 1.10
N PRO A 328 -28.55 19.05 2.35
CA PRO A 328 -29.51 18.22 3.06
C PRO A 328 -30.85 18.98 3.13
N PRO A 329 -31.99 18.27 2.99
CA PRO A 329 -33.30 18.91 3.11
C PRO A 329 -33.36 19.65 4.45
N LEU A 330 -33.89 20.87 4.42
CA LEU A 330 -34.18 21.61 5.65
C LEU A 330 -35.09 20.72 6.52
N PRO A 331 -34.94 20.73 7.86
CA PRO A 331 -35.81 19.97 8.74
C PRO A 331 -37.29 20.31 8.46
N GLY A 332 -38.03 19.41 7.81
CA GLY A 332 -39.42 19.60 7.41
C GLY A 332 -39.75 19.38 5.92
N GLU A 333 -38.77 19.24 5.04
CA GLU A 333 -39.01 18.79 3.65
C GLU A 333 -39.02 17.25 3.60
N GLU A 334 -40.20 16.66 3.79
CA GLU A 334 -40.41 15.23 3.53
C GLU A 334 -40.36 14.99 2.01
N ASP A 335 -39.50 14.06 1.57
CA ASP A 335 -39.55 13.54 0.21
C ASP A 335 -40.90 12.85 -0.01
N GLU A 336 -41.71 13.32 -0.97
CA GLU A 336 -42.88 12.56 -1.39
C GLU A 336 -42.41 11.17 -1.86
N PRO A 337 -42.99 10.07 -1.32
CA PRO A 337 -42.55 8.74 -1.69
C PRO A 337 -42.81 8.53 -3.18
N SER A 338 -41.72 8.38 -3.95
CA SER A 338 -41.77 7.99 -5.35
C SER A 338 -42.71 6.79 -5.51
N LYS A 339 -43.81 7.01 -6.25
CA LYS A 339 -44.75 5.95 -6.62
C LYS A 339 -43.95 4.90 -7.40
N ARG A 340 -43.60 3.79 -6.74
CA ARG A 340 -43.21 2.56 -7.41
C ARG A 340 -44.30 2.20 -8.42
N GLU A 341 -44.00 2.37 -9.70
CA GLU A 341 -44.83 1.83 -10.76
C GLU A 341 -44.94 0.31 -10.59
N ARG A 342 -46.17 -0.15 -10.38
CA ARG A 342 -46.49 -1.57 -10.30
C ARG A 342 -46.32 -2.16 -11.70
N ARG A 343 -45.46 -3.17 -11.83
CA ARG A 343 -45.36 -4.01 -13.04
C ARG A 343 -46.76 -4.47 -13.51
N PRO A 344 -47.07 -4.44 -14.80
CA PRO A 344 -48.35 -4.94 -15.29
C PRO A 344 -48.39 -6.47 -15.18
N ARG A 345 -49.42 -6.99 -14.49
CA ARG A 345 -49.75 -8.42 -14.44
C ARG A 345 -50.48 -8.78 -15.74
N GLN A 346 -49.95 -9.79 -16.44
CA GLN A 346 -50.59 -10.42 -17.59
C GLN A 346 -51.98 -10.97 -17.24
N GLU A 347 -52.91 -10.71 -18.15
CA GLU A 347 -54.26 -11.26 -18.22
C GLU A 347 -54.23 -12.78 -18.40
N VAL A 348 -55.04 -13.51 -17.63
CA VAL A 348 -55.75 -14.72 -18.10
C VAL A 348 -57.13 -14.76 -17.47
N ASP A 349 -58.07 -15.15 -18.32
CA ASP A 349 -59.51 -15.02 -18.33
C ASP A 349 -60.26 -16.18 -17.60
N THR A 350 -61.56 -15.96 -17.41
CA THR A 350 -62.70 -16.89 -17.28
C THR A 350 -63.27 -17.30 -15.89
N SER A 351 -64.47 -16.76 -15.61
CA SER A 351 -65.75 -17.36 -15.12
C SER A 351 -65.74 -18.32 -13.92
N GLU A 352 -66.58 -18.25 -12.88
CA GLU A 352 -68.04 -18.00 -12.79
C GLU A 352 -68.43 -17.84 -11.28
N PRO A 353 -69.60 -17.27 -10.89
CA PRO A 353 -69.93 -16.90 -9.51
C PRO A 353 -71.11 -17.68 -8.89
N LEU A 354 -71.01 -18.17 -7.63
CA LEU A 354 -72.19 -18.58 -6.83
C LEU A 354 -71.98 -18.43 -5.30
N GLU A 355 -72.46 -17.30 -4.77
CA GLU A 355 -73.49 -17.11 -3.73
C GLU A 355 -73.84 -18.19 -2.64
N PHE A 356 -74.18 -17.66 -1.45
CA PHE A 356 -74.96 -18.17 -0.29
C PHE A 356 -74.29 -18.87 0.93
N GLU A 357 -74.11 -18.07 2.00
CA GLU A 357 -74.66 -18.15 3.39
C GLU A 357 -75.39 -19.44 3.88
N PRO A 358 -75.70 -19.62 5.20
CA PRO A 358 -75.05 -19.25 6.47
C PRO A 358 -75.10 -20.40 7.54
N SER A 359 -74.79 -20.07 8.81
CA SER A 359 -75.25 -20.69 10.09
C SER A 359 -74.29 -21.63 10.84
N GLY A 360 -74.02 -21.29 12.11
CA GLY A 360 -73.52 -22.22 13.15
C GLY A 360 -74.63 -23.18 13.65
N PRO A 361 -74.60 -23.73 14.89
CA PRO A 361 -73.59 -23.65 15.95
C PRO A 361 -73.24 -25.02 16.59
N SER A 362 -72.19 -25.02 17.45
CA SER A 362 -72.01 -25.82 18.68
C SER A 362 -71.97 -27.37 18.63
N GLN A 363 -70.84 -27.95 19.04
CA GLN A 363 -70.69 -28.84 20.23
C GLN A 363 -69.46 -29.77 20.13
N SER A 364 -68.53 -29.63 21.08
CA SER A 364 -67.52 -30.65 21.48
C SER A 364 -68.20 -31.72 22.33
N PRO A 365 -67.75 -33.00 22.45
CA PRO A 365 -66.44 -33.41 23.06
C PRO A 365 -65.92 -34.81 22.54
N PRO A 366 -65.01 -35.61 23.18
CA PRO A 366 -64.07 -35.41 24.30
C PRO A 366 -62.57 -35.79 24.02
N ARG A 367 -61.76 -35.56 25.07
CA ARG A 367 -60.31 -35.62 25.33
C ARG A 367 -59.52 -36.91 25.03
N THR A 368 -58.21 -36.73 24.77
CA THR A 368 -57.05 -37.12 25.64
C THR A 368 -55.78 -36.34 25.20
N THR A 369 -55.40 -35.27 25.93
CA THR A 369 -54.18 -35.10 26.77
C THR A 369 -52.83 -35.19 26.04
N ASP A 370 -52.22 -34.03 25.79
CA ASP A 370 -50.81 -33.78 26.11
C ASP A 370 -50.62 -32.27 26.28
N ASP A 371 -50.24 -31.84 27.49
CA ASP A 371 -49.97 -30.46 27.86
C ASP A 371 -48.58 -30.05 27.33
N GLN A 372 -48.53 -29.12 26.38
CA GLN A 372 -47.35 -28.29 26.15
C GLN A 372 -47.62 -26.88 26.68
N PRO A 373 -46.76 -26.34 27.57
CA PRO A 373 -46.94 -25.00 28.10
C PRO A 373 -46.74 -23.96 26.99
N THR A 374 -47.53 -22.89 27.03
CA THR A 374 -47.43 -21.83 26.03
C THR A 374 -46.12 -21.06 26.20
N PHE A 375 -45.58 -20.54 25.09
CA PHE A 375 -44.32 -19.76 25.01
C PHE A 375 -44.22 -18.59 26.02
N SER A 376 -45.35 -18.13 26.55
CA SER A 376 -45.43 -17.09 27.58
C SER A 376 -45.04 -17.62 28.97
N ASP A 377 -45.42 -18.86 29.28
CA ASP A 377 -45.17 -19.47 30.58
C ASP A 377 -43.70 -19.86 30.72
N GLU A 378 -43.11 -20.42 29.66
CA GLU A 378 -41.68 -20.77 29.59
C GLU A 378 -40.77 -19.54 29.79
N ASN A 379 -41.12 -18.40 29.18
CA ASN A 379 -40.37 -17.16 29.35
C ASN A 379 -40.47 -16.59 30.78
N SER A 380 -41.60 -16.78 31.45
CA SER A 380 -41.77 -16.34 32.84
C SER A 380 -40.98 -17.22 33.81
N TYR A 381 -40.96 -18.53 33.57
CA TYR A 381 -40.16 -19.49 34.33
C TYR A 381 -38.65 -19.21 34.19
N LEU A 382 -38.16 -19.03 32.96
CA LEU A 382 -36.75 -18.73 32.69
C LEU A 382 -36.30 -17.41 33.32
N ARG A 383 -37.17 -16.39 33.34
CA ARG A 383 -36.89 -15.12 34.03
C ARG A 383 -36.81 -15.28 35.55
N GLN A 384 -37.66 -16.13 36.13
CA GLN A 384 -37.60 -16.44 37.56
C GLN A 384 -36.33 -17.22 37.92
N GLU A 385 -35.96 -18.19 37.09
CA GLU A 385 -34.75 -19.00 37.27
C GLU A 385 -33.47 -18.14 37.16
N LEU A 386 -33.42 -17.22 36.19
CA LEU A 386 -32.30 -16.28 36.03
C LEU A 386 -32.12 -15.38 37.27
N ASN A 387 -33.23 -14.92 37.85
CA ASN A 387 -33.20 -14.10 39.06
C ASN A 387 -32.78 -14.93 40.29
N ALA A 388 -33.18 -16.20 40.37
CA ALA A 388 -32.74 -17.11 41.44
C ALA A 388 -31.22 -17.39 41.35
N LEU A 389 -30.68 -17.66 40.15
CA LEU A 389 -29.24 -17.87 39.97
C LEU A 389 -28.42 -16.61 40.28
N ARG A 390 -28.92 -15.42 39.88
CA ARG A 390 -28.27 -14.14 40.22
C ARG A 390 -28.21 -13.90 41.73
N ALA A 391 -29.27 -14.25 42.45
CA ALA A 391 -29.30 -14.17 43.91
C ALA A 391 -28.33 -15.19 44.56
N GLN A 392 -28.22 -16.40 44.01
CA GLN A 392 -27.29 -17.42 44.49
C GLN A 392 -25.82 -17.00 44.29
N ASN A 393 -25.48 -16.44 43.13
CA ASN A 393 -24.13 -15.93 42.85
C ASN A 393 -23.75 -14.76 43.77
N ARG A 394 -24.72 -13.88 44.10
CA ARG A 394 -24.49 -12.80 45.06
C ARG A 394 -24.12 -13.34 46.45
N LYS A 395 -24.86 -14.34 46.94
CA LYS A 395 -24.56 -14.99 48.22
C LYS A 395 -23.20 -15.70 48.24
N LEU A 396 -22.79 -16.30 47.11
CA LEU A 396 -21.47 -16.93 46.98
C LEU A 396 -20.34 -15.90 46.98
N LEU A 397 -20.54 -14.75 46.36
CA LEU A 397 -19.57 -13.64 46.37
C LEU A 397 -19.43 -13.02 47.76
N GLU A 398 -20.55 -12.79 48.45
CA GLU A 398 -20.57 -12.30 49.83
C GLU A 398 -19.88 -13.30 50.80
N GLY A 399 -20.10 -14.61 50.62
CA GLY A 399 -19.41 -15.65 51.39
C GLY A 399 -17.90 -15.74 51.12
N ARG A 400 -17.48 -15.46 49.88
CA ARG A 400 -16.06 -15.46 49.49
C ARG A 400 -15.33 -14.22 50.03
N GLN A 401 -15.97 -13.06 50.04
CA GLN A 401 -15.43 -11.84 50.64
C GLN A 401 -15.32 -11.96 52.17
N ALA A 402 -16.28 -12.62 52.83
CA ALA A 402 -16.21 -12.91 54.26
C ALA A 402 -15.08 -13.91 54.62
N ALA A 403 -14.77 -14.87 53.75
CA ALA A 403 -13.66 -15.81 53.94
C ALA A 403 -12.29 -15.13 53.79
N VAL A 404 -12.13 -14.23 52.81
CA VAL A 404 -10.90 -13.46 52.60
C VAL A 404 -10.63 -12.50 53.78
N ALA A 405 -11.67 -11.85 54.30
CA ALA A 405 -11.56 -11.00 55.48
C ALA A 405 -11.15 -11.75 56.77
N SER A 406 -11.37 -13.06 56.83
CA SER A 406 -10.93 -13.90 57.96
C SER A 406 -9.49 -14.39 57.84
N GLU A 407 -8.92 -14.48 56.63
CA GLU A 407 -7.53 -14.93 56.38
C GLU A 407 -6.50 -13.80 56.55
N GLU A 408 -6.86 -12.53 56.37
CA GLU A 408 -5.94 -11.38 56.52
C GLU A 408 -5.61 -11.01 57.97
N SER A 409 -6.23 -11.65 58.96
CA SER A 409 -6.11 -11.24 60.38
C SER A 409 -5.01 -11.97 61.19
N VAL A 410 -4.20 -12.83 60.57
CA VAL A 410 -3.12 -13.54 61.28
C VAL A 410 -1.86 -13.59 60.43
N LEU A 411 -0.89 -12.68 60.68
CA LEU A 411 0.56 -12.96 60.77
C LEU A 411 1.32 -11.68 61.21
N PRO A 412 2.31 -11.74 62.13
CA PRO A 412 2.88 -10.56 62.77
C PRO A 412 4.18 -10.03 62.13
N ILE A 413 4.37 -8.72 62.27
CA ILE A 413 5.49 -7.88 61.83
C ILE A 413 6.73 -8.12 62.70
N ASN A 414 7.92 -8.16 62.10
CA ASN A 414 9.21 -8.02 62.80
C ASN A 414 10.07 -6.98 62.08
N GLU A 415 10.58 -6.01 62.86
CA GLU A 415 11.34 -4.82 62.43
C GLU A 415 12.85 -5.09 62.22
N HIS A 416 13.51 -4.05 61.65
CA HIS A 416 14.95 -3.82 61.37
C HIS A 416 15.35 -4.13 59.91
N GLU A 417 15.95 -3.20 59.14
CA GLU A 417 17.02 -2.27 59.46
C GLU A 417 16.97 -0.99 58.59
N GLN A 418 17.21 0.16 59.20
CA GLN A 418 17.45 1.45 58.54
C GLN A 418 18.90 1.51 58.05
N VAL A 419 19.12 1.92 56.80
CA VAL A 419 20.31 2.67 56.40
C VAL A 419 19.86 3.89 55.63
N THR A 420 20.11 5.04 56.24
CA THR A 420 19.96 6.39 55.71
C THR A 420 21.09 6.71 54.73
N ASP A 421 20.76 7.30 53.59
CA ASP A 421 21.58 8.36 52.98
C ASP A 421 20.63 9.51 52.61
N GLN A 422 20.38 10.32 53.63
CA GLN A 422 19.91 11.69 53.50
C GLN A 422 21.13 12.55 53.17
N ASP A 423 21.23 13.03 51.93
CA ASP A 423 21.87 14.32 51.61
C ASP A 423 21.71 14.62 50.12
N SER A 424 20.48 14.94 49.69
CA SER A 424 20.22 15.65 48.41
C SER A 424 18.82 16.30 48.33
N ILE A 425 18.04 16.35 49.42
CA ILE A 425 16.71 16.98 49.43
C ILE A 425 16.65 17.98 50.58
N ALA A 426 17.48 19.01 50.49
CA ALA A 426 17.38 20.19 51.32
C ALA A 426 17.48 21.39 50.39
N VAL A 427 16.33 21.86 49.90
CA VAL A 427 16.00 23.25 49.56
C VAL A 427 14.57 23.24 49.01
N LEU A 428 13.73 24.16 49.53
CA LEU A 428 12.29 24.34 49.30
C LEU A 428 11.33 23.56 50.23
N ARG A 429 11.58 23.67 51.54
CA ARG A 429 10.52 23.71 52.56
C ARG A 429 10.20 25.17 52.90
N SER A 430 9.22 25.74 52.22
CA SER A 430 8.44 26.90 52.71
C SER A 430 7.29 27.14 51.74
N ASP A 431 6.15 26.51 52.00
CA ASP A 431 4.78 26.97 51.68
C ASP A 431 3.80 25.89 52.17
N ASP A 432 3.28 26.08 53.38
CA ASP A 432 2.46 25.14 54.16
C ASP A 432 1.01 24.97 53.63
N ASP A 433 0.71 25.37 52.38
CA ASP A 433 -0.64 25.34 51.80
C ASP A 433 -0.76 24.48 50.52
N LEU A 434 0.27 23.70 50.17
CA LEU A 434 0.31 22.90 48.92
C LEU A 434 0.70 21.42 49.13
N ALA A 435 0.30 20.82 50.24
CA ALA A 435 0.29 19.36 50.34
C ALA A 435 -0.81 18.80 49.43
N ILE A 436 -0.45 18.24 48.28
CA ILE A 436 -1.29 17.26 47.61
C ILE A 436 -1.34 16.06 48.57
N PRO A 437 -2.52 15.59 49.00
CA PRO A 437 -2.59 14.43 49.88
C PRO A 437 -1.85 13.28 49.20
N GLU A 438 -1.01 12.57 49.97
CA GLU A 438 -0.54 11.25 49.55
C GLU A 438 -1.76 10.44 49.10
N ALA A 439 -1.62 9.71 48.00
CA ALA A 439 -2.70 8.97 47.37
C ALA A 439 -3.22 7.87 48.32
N GLU A 440 -4.14 8.24 49.20
CA GLU A 440 -5.08 7.31 49.81
C GLU A 440 -5.87 6.68 48.65
N GLU A 441 -5.99 5.35 48.64
CA GLU A 441 -6.82 4.61 47.69
C GLU A 441 -8.29 5.02 47.87
N GLU A 442 -8.67 6.18 47.35
CA GLU A 442 -10.05 6.62 47.29
C GLU A 442 -10.78 5.73 46.28
N ALA A 443 -11.71 4.92 46.80
CA ALA A 443 -12.59 4.11 45.98
C ALA A 443 -13.31 5.00 44.95
N ASP A 444 -13.18 4.65 43.68
CA ASP A 444 -13.75 5.40 42.57
C ASP A 444 -15.29 5.45 42.67
N LEU A 445 -15.84 6.59 43.12
CA LEU A 445 -17.28 6.81 43.34
C LEU A 445 -18.07 7.08 42.03
N ARG A 446 -17.44 6.97 40.86
CA ARG A 446 -18.05 7.22 39.54
C ARG A 446 -19.22 6.28 39.25
N THR A 447 -20.27 6.80 38.61
CA THR A 447 -21.30 5.96 37.98
C THR A 447 -20.83 5.45 36.61
N ASP A 448 -21.29 4.27 36.20
CA ASP A 448 -20.91 3.65 34.92
C ASP A 448 -21.31 4.53 33.71
N GLU A 449 -22.43 5.25 33.82
CA GLU A 449 -22.92 6.16 32.78
C GLU A 449 -22.01 7.39 32.61
N GLU A 450 -21.49 7.95 33.70
CA GLU A 450 -20.56 9.09 33.66
C GLU A 450 -19.23 8.69 33.01
N ARG A 451 -18.73 7.49 33.30
CA ARG A 451 -17.51 6.96 32.67
C ARG A 451 -17.69 6.84 31.15
N ILE A 452 -18.76 6.18 30.72
CA ILE A 452 -19.08 5.98 29.29
C ILE A 452 -19.22 7.32 28.55
N ASN A 453 -19.96 8.27 29.12
CA ASN A 453 -20.18 9.57 28.51
C ASN A 453 -18.87 10.37 28.36
N SER A 454 -17.99 10.32 29.37
CA SER A 454 -16.72 11.04 29.33
C SER A 454 -15.73 10.51 28.28
N LEU A 455 -15.81 9.22 27.95
CA LEU A 455 -14.97 8.55 26.96
C LEU A 455 -15.59 8.53 25.56
N THR A 456 -16.82 9.03 25.40
CA THR A 456 -17.53 9.09 24.11
C THR A 456 -17.30 10.44 23.43
N LEU A 457 -16.39 10.50 22.45
CA LEU A 457 -16.15 11.71 21.65
C LEU A 457 -17.21 11.92 20.55
N SER A 458 -17.74 10.83 19.99
CA SER A 458 -18.81 10.83 19.00
C SER A 458 -19.55 9.51 19.07
N VAL A 459 -20.89 9.53 18.99
CA VAL A 459 -21.70 8.32 19.07
C VAL A 459 -21.56 7.54 17.77
N ILE A 460 -20.94 6.35 17.85
CA ILE A 460 -20.89 5.40 16.75
C ILE A 460 -21.99 4.37 16.98
N ASP A 461 -23.04 4.40 16.16
CA ASP A 461 -24.07 3.37 16.19
C ASP A 461 -23.59 2.14 15.40
N GLU A 462 -23.10 1.13 16.12
CA GLU A 462 -22.71 -0.15 15.52
C GLU A 462 -23.95 -1.06 15.43
N PRO A 463 -24.43 -1.41 14.22
CA PRO A 463 -25.55 -2.31 14.07
C PRO A 463 -25.24 -3.69 14.66
N GLU A 464 -26.25 -4.30 15.30
CA GLU A 464 -26.11 -5.52 16.10
C GLU A 464 -25.46 -6.69 15.33
N GLY A 465 -25.74 -6.81 14.03
CA GLY A 465 -25.13 -7.82 13.16
C GLY A 465 -23.62 -7.66 12.97
N LYS A 466 -23.12 -6.42 12.91
CA LYS A 466 -21.69 -6.10 12.78
C LYS A 466 -20.95 -6.40 14.08
N ARG A 467 -21.57 -6.08 15.23
CA ARG A 467 -21.06 -6.42 16.55
C ARG A 467 -20.89 -7.93 16.74
N LYS A 468 -21.93 -8.71 16.40
CA LYS A 468 -21.90 -10.18 16.46
C LYS A 468 -20.81 -10.79 15.58
N LEU A 469 -20.61 -10.24 14.37
CA LEU A 469 -19.55 -10.70 13.47
C LEU A 469 -18.16 -10.43 14.04
N ARG A 470 -17.91 -9.24 14.61
CA ARG A 470 -16.64 -8.90 15.27
C ARG A 470 -16.33 -9.84 16.43
N HIS A 471 -17.33 -10.13 17.25
CA HIS A 471 -17.21 -11.06 18.37
C HIS A 471 -16.91 -12.49 17.91
N ALA A 472 -17.59 -12.98 16.87
CA ALA A 472 -17.33 -14.30 16.29
C ALA A 472 -15.91 -14.43 15.71
N VAL A 473 -15.42 -13.39 15.04
CA VAL A 473 -14.06 -13.35 14.49
C VAL A 473 -13.01 -13.36 15.61
N ALA A 474 -13.19 -12.57 16.67
CA ALA A 474 -12.26 -12.57 17.81
C ALA A 474 -12.19 -13.95 18.49
N ALA A 475 -13.34 -14.60 18.69
CA ALA A 475 -13.42 -15.94 19.26
C ALA A 475 -12.70 -17.00 18.40
N MET A 476 -12.81 -16.91 17.07
CA MET A 476 -12.11 -17.81 16.14
C MET A 476 -10.58 -17.68 16.22
N HIS A 477 -10.06 -16.53 16.63
CA HIS A 477 -8.63 -16.27 16.80
C HIS A 477 -8.16 -16.40 18.26
N GLY A 478 -8.99 -16.94 19.15
CA GLY A 478 -8.64 -17.17 20.56
C GLY A 478 -8.64 -15.92 21.44
N GLY A 479 -9.19 -14.80 20.95
CA GLY A 479 -9.36 -13.57 21.70
C GLY A 479 -10.78 -13.40 22.25
N GLN A 480 -10.93 -12.57 23.29
CA GLN A 480 -12.24 -12.08 23.73
C GLN A 480 -12.51 -10.71 23.11
N ALA A 481 -13.60 -10.57 22.36
CA ALA A 481 -14.09 -9.25 21.97
C ALA A 481 -14.85 -8.66 23.16
N GLY A 482 -14.48 -7.46 23.60
CA GLY A 482 -15.32 -6.67 24.50
C GLY A 482 -16.04 -5.56 23.77
N ASP A 483 -17.06 -5.02 24.43
CA ASP A 483 -17.82 -3.88 23.98
C ASP A 483 -17.30 -2.60 24.64
N PHE A 484 -17.47 -1.47 23.95
CA PHE A 484 -17.01 -0.17 24.44
C PHE A 484 -17.60 0.15 25.81
N GLN A 485 -18.86 -0.21 26.07
CA GLN A 485 -19.52 0.00 27.35
C GLN A 485 -18.82 -0.74 28.49
N ASP A 486 -18.33 -1.97 28.22
CA ASP A 486 -17.63 -2.77 29.23
C ASP A 486 -16.21 -2.25 29.47
N PHE A 487 -15.51 -1.85 28.40
CA PHE A 487 -14.16 -1.29 28.47
C PHE A 487 -14.09 0.14 28.97
N ALA A 488 -15.15 0.93 28.81
CA ALA A 488 -15.22 2.29 29.34
C ALA A 488 -15.44 2.29 30.87
N VAL A 489 -16.10 1.25 31.39
CA VAL A 489 -16.35 1.06 32.82
C VAL A 489 -15.12 0.46 33.51
N GLN A 490 -14.41 -0.44 32.85
CA GLN A 490 -13.13 -0.96 33.31
C GLN A 490 -12.01 0.02 32.89
N SER A 491 -11.62 0.95 33.76
CA SER A 491 -10.42 1.75 33.51
C SER A 491 -9.25 0.81 33.20
N ILE A 492 -8.66 0.91 32.00
CA ILE A 492 -7.39 0.22 31.72
C ILE A 492 -6.38 0.91 32.63
N PRO A 493 -5.91 0.28 33.72
CA PRO A 493 -5.00 0.94 34.62
C PRO A 493 -3.65 1.03 33.91
N LEU A 494 -3.37 2.20 33.34
CA LEU A 494 -2.06 2.54 32.80
C LEU A 494 -1.14 2.89 33.98
N MET A 495 -0.90 1.95 34.89
CA MET A 495 -0.05 2.21 36.06
C MET A 495 1.40 2.43 35.62
N SER A 496 1.72 3.69 35.39
CA SER A 496 3.08 4.18 35.24
C SER A 496 3.56 4.71 36.58
N ALA A 497 4.15 3.81 37.38
CA ALA A 497 4.71 4.11 38.68
C ALA A 497 6.09 4.79 38.54
N GLY A 498 6.08 6.01 38.00
CA GLY A 498 7.26 6.88 37.97
C GLY A 498 7.27 7.86 39.16
N PRO A 499 8.44 8.42 39.51
CA PRO A 499 8.68 9.15 40.76
C PRO A 499 7.90 10.47 40.92
N LEU A 500 7.25 10.97 39.88
CA LEU A 500 6.75 12.36 39.86
C LEU A 500 5.22 12.51 39.88
N THR A 501 4.46 11.58 39.26
CA THR A 501 2.97 11.46 39.35
C THR A 501 2.48 10.16 38.68
N PRO A 502 1.58 9.37 39.30
CA PRO A 502 0.91 8.27 38.63
C PRO A 502 -0.19 8.79 37.69
N VAL A 503 -0.30 8.21 36.49
CA VAL A 503 -1.39 8.50 35.55
C VAL A 503 -2.38 7.35 35.60
N THR A 504 -3.54 7.57 36.22
CA THR A 504 -4.60 6.57 36.31
C THR A 504 -5.54 6.59 35.10
N ASP A 505 -5.71 7.76 34.47
CA ASP A 505 -6.56 7.96 33.29
C ASP A 505 -6.00 9.10 32.42
N ILE A 506 -6.04 8.96 31.08
CA ILE A 506 -5.57 9.97 30.13
C ILE A 506 -6.61 11.08 29.92
N TRP A 507 -7.90 10.74 29.84
CA TRP A 507 -8.96 11.60 29.33
C TRP A 507 -9.76 12.29 30.42
N TRP A 508 -10.03 11.57 31.52
CA TRP A 508 -10.80 12.08 32.64
C TRP A 508 -9.98 13.00 33.54
N VAL A 509 -10.53 14.16 33.91
CA VAL A 509 -9.87 15.11 34.81
C VAL A 509 -10.78 15.36 36.00
N ASP A 510 -10.35 14.93 37.18
CA ASP A 510 -11.15 15.05 38.40
C ASP A 510 -11.43 16.49 38.77
N ALA A 511 -12.66 16.77 39.22
CA ALA A 511 -13.13 18.11 39.56
C ALA A 511 -12.24 18.82 40.60
N HIS A 512 -11.59 18.07 41.49
CA HIS A 512 -10.69 18.63 42.50
C HIS A 512 -9.33 19.10 41.96
N VAL A 513 -8.93 18.65 40.76
CA VAL A 513 -7.70 19.07 40.03
C VAL A 513 -8.00 20.17 39.02
N GLN A 514 -9.27 20.35 38.62
CA GLN A 514 -9.71 21.30 37.60
C GLN A 514 -9.54 22.78 37.97
N THR A 515 -8.97 23.15 39.14
CA THR A 515 -8.66 24.56 39.39
C THR A 515 -7.41 24.97 38.61
N PRO A 516 -7.36 26.17 37.99
CA PRO A 516 -6.21 26.57 37.15
C PRO A 516 -4.86 26.45 37.85
N LYS A 517 -4.77 26.83 39.13
CA LYS A 517 -3.53 26.71 39.92
C LYS A 517 -3.06 25.26 40.09
N LYS A 518 -4.00 24.32 40.31
CA LYS A 518 -3.68 22.89 40.43
C LYS A 518 -3.37 22.25 39.07
N LEU A 519 -4.11 22.61 38.02
CA LEU A 519 -3.82 22.17 36.65
C LEU A 519 -2.42 22.58 36.22
N ARG A 520 -2.03 23.84 36.46
CA ARG A 520 -0.69 24.38 36.20
C ARG A 520 0.40 23.59 36.91
N TYR A 521 0.19 23.26 38.19
CA TYR A 521 1.13 22.44 38.95
C TYR A 521 1.26 21.01 38.37
N VAL A 522 0.15 20.35 38.05
CA VAL A 522 0.19 18.99 37.48
C VAL A 522 0.81 19.00 36.08
N ILE A 523 0.51 20.01 35.26
CA ILE A 523 1.14 20.21 33.94
C ILE A 523 2.66 20.36 34.08
N TYR A 524 3.14 21.16 35.04
CA TYR A 524 4.57 21.27 35.35
C TYR A 524 5.20 19.93 35.73
N ARG A 525 4.55 19.15 36.61
CA ARG A 525 5.06 17.84 37.04
C ARG A 525 5.15 16.83 35.90
N LEU A 526 4.20 16.86 34.97
CA LEU A 526 4.25 16.05 33.76
C LEU A 526 5.35 16.55 32.80
N ALA A 527 5.50 17.86 32.60
CA ALA A 527 6.58 18.43 31.81
C ALA A 527 7.97 18.10 32.38
N GLN A 528 8.13 18.08 33.71
CA GLN A 528 9.36 17.64 34.38
C GLN A 528 9.70 16.19 34.03
N SER A 529 8.72 15.30 33.94
CA SER A 529 8.98 13.90 33.58
C SER A 529 9.48 13.74 32.14
N LEU A 530 9.00 14.55 31.20
CA LEU A 530 9.53 14.60 29.83
C LEU A 530 10.95 15.19 29.81
N GLY A 531 11.17 16.27 30.58
CA GLY A 531 12.48 16.88 30.72
C GLY A 531 13.52 15.93 31.30
N GLN A 532 13.19 15.15 32.33
CA GLN A 532 14.07 14.13 32.91
C GLN A 532 14.50 13.07 31.90
N TRP A 533 13.58 12.61 31.05
CA TRP A 533 13.92 11.67 29.98
C TRP A 533 14.91 12.29 28.99
N ALA A 534 14.76 13.59 28.71
CA ALA A 534 15.65 14.36 27.86
C ALA A 534 16.92 14.90 28.58
N GLY A 535 17.18 14.45 29.82
CA GLY A 535 18.37 14.82 30.57
C GLY A 535 18.33 16.18 31.29
N PHE A 536 17.16 16.83 31.41
CA PHE A 536 17.06 18.13 32.09
C PHE A 536 17.32 17.99 33.60
N PRO A 537 18.14 18.89 34.19
CA PRO A 537 18.33 18.93 35.62
C PRO A 537 17.04 19.34 36.34
N LEU A 538 16.77 18.71 37.49
CA LEU A 538 15.56 18.97 38.30
C LEU A 538 15.60 20.28 39.09
N SER A 539 16.80 20.82 39.31
CA SER A 539 17.07 22.03 40.07
C SER A 539 18.14 22.86 39.37
N ASP A 540 18.18 24.15 39.68
CA ASP A 540 19.23 25.04 39.18
C ASP A 540 20.61 24.49 39.58
N THR A 541 21.53 24.48 38.61
CA THR A 541 22.92 24.07 38.84
C THR A 541 23.75 25.33 39.09
N GLU A 542 24.88 25.24 39.80
CA GLU A 542 25.70 26.42 40.14
C GLU A 542 26.16 27.25 38.92
N LEU A 543 26.20 26.65 37.72
CA LEU A 543 26.58 27.32 36.47
C LEU A 543 25.40 27.80 35.61
N TYR A 544 24.24 27.13 35.65
CA TYR A 544 23.12 27.40 34.73
C TYR A 544 21.76 27.14 35.40
N PRO A 545 20.72 27.96 35.13
CA PRO A 545 19.36 27.70 35.59
C PRO A 545 18.79 26.44 34.94
N ALA A 546 17.89 25.75 35.64
CA ALA A 546 17.19 24.60 35.09
C ALA A 546 16.36 25.01 33.87
N PRO A 547 16.39 24.24 32.75
CA PRO A 547 15.62 24.56 31.55
C PRO A 547 14.11 24.66 31.78
N LEU A 548 13.58 24.00 32.82
CA LEU A 548 12.15 23.99 33.14
C LEU A 548 11.92 24.55 34.56
N GLN A 549 11.26 25.70 34.65
CA GLN A 549 10.96 26.38 35.91
C GLN A 549 9.46 26.38 36.19
N LEU A 550 9.07 26.26 37.46
CA LEU A 550 7.67 26.30 37.88
C LEU A 550 7.09 27.72 37.73
N ASN A 551 5.95 27.85 37.05
CA ASN A 551 5.18 29.10 36.95
C ASN A 551 3.71 28.84 37.27
N GLN A 552 3.28 29.11 38.51
CA GLN A 552 1.89 28.88 38.93
C GLN A 552 0.93 30.00 38.57
N GLU A 553 1.41 31.14 38.09
CA GLU A 553 0.62 32.36 37.92
C GLU A 553 0.15 32.54 36.46
N GLU A 554 1.02 32.28 35.48
CA GLU A 554 0.75 32.57 34.06
C GLU A 554 1.19 31.43 33.10
N GLY A 555 0.63 31.40 31.89
CA GLY A 555 1.00 30.41 30.85
C GLY A 555 0.44 29.00 31.09
N LEU A 556 1.26 27.96 30.98
CA LEU A 556 0.83 26.55 31.14
C LEU A 556 1.15 25.94 32.51
N GLY A 557 1.88 26.63 33.38
CA GLY A 557 2.39 26.04 34.63
C GLY A 557 3.91 26.00 34.73
N TYR A 558 4.60 26.26 33.63
CA TYR A 558 6.06 26.24 33.53
C TYR A 558 6.60 27.36 32.64
N HIS A 559 7.87 27.69 32.83
CA HIS A 559 8.65 28.59 31.98
C HIS A 559 9.90 27.86 31.47
N LEU A 560 10.24 28.05 30.20
CA LEU A 560 11.37 27.41 29.55
C LEU A 560 12.55 28.38 29.40
N GLN A 561 13.70 28.02 29.97
CA GLN A 561 14.97 28.71 29.75
C GLN A 561 15.73 28.05 28.58
N PRO A 562 16.56 28.80 27.82
CA PRO A 562 17.40 28.21 26.78
C PRO A 562 18.32 27.09 27.31
N LEU A 563 18.47 26.01 26.54
CA LEU A 563 19.41 24.94 26.84
C LEU A 563 20.83 25.49 26.92
N SER A 564 21.62 25.01 27.88
CA SER A 564 22.99 25.46 28.13
C SER A 564 23.92 24.27 28.34
N GLY A 565 25.18 24.38 27.93
CA GLY A 565 26.20 23.34 28.12
C GLY A 565 25.99 22.13 27.20
N ASP A 566 26.20 20.91 27.74
CA ASP A 566 26.12 19.66 26.96
C ASP A 566 24.71 19.40 26.38
N LEU A 567 23.67 19.94 27.02
CA LEU A 567 22.28 19.83 26.56
C LEU A 567 21.99 20.61 25.28
N GLU A 568 22.79 21.64 24.96
CA GLU A 568 22.61 22.41 23.73
C GLU A 568 23.02 21.60 22.49
N GLN A 569 23.83 20.55 22.65
CA GLN A 569 24.27 19.69 21.55
C GLN A 569 23.51 18.36 21.48
N ASP A 570 22.66 18.06 22.47
CA ASP A 570 21.88 16.83 22.53
C ASP A 570 20.58 16.96 21.68
N PRO A 571 20.43 16.15 20.61
CA PRO A 571 19.23 16.17 19.79
C PRO A 571 17.93 15.86 20.55
N ALA A 572 17.96 14.97 21.55
CA ALA A 572 16.78 14.62 22.33
C ALA A 572 16.33 15.79 23.23
N ALA A 573 17.29 16.45 23.86
CA ALA A 573 17.06 17.66 24.66
C ALA A 573 16.46 18.80 23.82
N GLN A 574 17.03 19.07 22.64
CA GLN A 574 16.52 20.09 21.71
C GLN A 574 15.07 19.80 21.27
N LYS A 575 14.78 18.54 20.89
CA LYS A 575 13.44 18.11 20.45
C LYS A 575 12.40 18.23 21.57
N VAL A 576 12.71 17.78 22.78
CA VAL A 576 11.79 17.86 23.93
C VAL A 576 11.58 19.31 24.38
N TRP A 577 12.62 20.13 24.35
CA TRP A 577 12.49 21.56 24.62
C TRP A 577 11.55 22.21 23.60
N GLN A 578 11.76 21.94 22.31
CA GLN A 578 10.94 22.47 21.22
C GLN A 578 9.47 22.02 21.31
N LEU A 579 9.22 20.77 21.75
CA LEU A 579 7.88 20.26 22.01
C LEU A 579 7.18 21.04 23.13
N LEU A 580 7.86 21.24 24.27
CA LEU A 580 7.29 21.95 25.41
C LEU A 580 7.05 23.44 25.08
N ALA A 581 7.90 24.05 24.26
CA ALA A 581 7.71 25.43 23.76
C ALA A 581 6.54 25.51 22.76
N ALA A 582 6.41 24.52 21.87
CA ALA A 582 5.28 24.47 20.93
C ALA A 582 3.93 24.36 21.65
N LEU A 583 3.87 23.70 22.82
CA LEU A 583 2.67 23.65 23.65
C LEU A 583 2.28 25.04 24.18
N SER A 584 3.22 25.91 24.51
CA SER A 584 2.93 27.32 24.87
C SER A 584 2.65 28.21 23.66
N GLY A 585 2.86 27.71 22.44
CA GLY A 585 2.73 28.47 21.19
C GLY A 585 4.00 29.27 20.83
N GLU A 586 5.12 28.93 21.47
CA GLU A 586 6.43 29.52 21.26
C GLU A 586 7.29 28.59 20.41
N VAL A 587 8.19 29.16 19.61
CA VAL A 587 9.10 28.40 18.75
C VAL A 587 10.46 29.07 18.83
N GLN A 588 11.51 28.30 19.17
CA GLN A 588 12.87 28.81 19.15
C GLN A 588 13.52 28.49 17.80
N PRO A 589 13.95 29.51 17.02
CA PRO A 589 14.56 29.28 15.71
C PRO A 589 15.92 28.58 15.75
N ALA A 590 16.57 28.58 16.91
CA ALA A 590 17.89 27.97 17.13
C ALA A 590 17.85 26.44 17.28
N TYR A 591 16.66 25.87 17.54
CA TYR A 591 16.47 24.42 17.63
C TYR A 591 15.79 23.88 16.37
N PRO A 592 15.93 22.58 16.07
CA PRO A 592 15.31 21.98 14.90
C PRO A 592 13.80 22.25 14.89
N SER A 593 13.37 23.04 13.90
CA SER A 593 11.95 23.29 13.62
C SER A 593 11.37 22.22 12.68
N ASP A 594 12.25 21.58 11.92
CA ASP A 594 11.94 20.45 11.07
C ASP A 594 12.11 19.12 11.84
N ILE A 595 11.30 18.14 11.45
CA ILE A 595 11.31 16.74 11.87
C ILE A 595 10.43 16.48 13.09
N SER A 596 9.13 16.53 12.83
CA SER A 596 8.15 15.53 13.28
C SER A 596 8.70 14.50 14.28
N LEU A 597 8.39 14.71 15.56
CA LEU A 597 8.58 13.73 16.65
C LEU A 597 7.86 12.39 16.37
N ILE A 598 7.08 12.28 15.29
CA ILE A 598 6.45 11.04 14.81
C ILE A 598 7.48 9.90 14.72
N GLY A 599 8.72 10.19 14.32
CA GLY A 599 9.80 9.20 14.29
C GLY A 599 10.02 8.53 15.65
N ASP A 600 10.22 9.36 16.66
CA ASP A 600 10.55 8.97 18.05
C ASP A 600 9.30 8.48 18.81
N LEU A 601 8.11 8.99 18.47
CA LEU A 601 6.81 8.60 19.02
C LEU A 601 6.32 7.25 18.49
N LEU A 602 6.65 6.91 17.24
CA LEU A 602 6.25 5.65 16.59
C LEU A 602 7.36 4.58 16.63
N GLY A 603 8.53 4.90 17.19
CA GLY A 603 9.70 3.99 17.20
C GLY A 603 10.25 3.69 15.81
N THR A 604 10.05 4.61 14.86
CA THR A 604 10.54 4.51 13.47
C THR A 604 11.88 5.22 13.26
N ALA A 605 12.26 6.10 14.19
CA ALA A 605 13.66 6.43 14.44
C ALA A 605 14.30 5.24 15.18
N GLY A 606 15.54 4.86 14.84
CA GLY A 606 16.17 3.60 15.25
C GLY A 606 16.07 3.23 16.74
N GLU A 607 16.32 1.95 17.05
CA GLU A 607 16.05 1.27 18.35
C GLU A 607 16.52 1.98 19.64
N ALA A 608 17.38 3.00 19.58
CA ALA A 608 17.96 3.67 20.75
C ALA A 608 17.31 5.02 21.13
N GLU A 609 16.40 5.57 20.32
CA GLU A 609 15.86 6.94 20.50
C GLU A 609 14.34 7.03 20.67
N HIS A 610 13.62 5.90 20.76
CA HIS A 610 12.16 5.93 20.88
C HIS A 610 11.70 6.35 22.28
N LEU A 611 10.59 7.08 22.35
CA LEU A 611 9.97 7.46 23.61
C LEU A 611 9.40 6.20 24.30
N PRO A 612 9.71 5.93 25.58
CA PRO A 612 9.11 4.81 26.29
C PRO A 612 7.62 5.06 26.53
N ASP A 613 6.80 4.00 26.52
CA ASP A 613 5.34 4.07 26.69
C ASP A 613 4.94 4.84 27.95
N GLU A 614 5.73 4.72 29.02
CA GLU A 614 5.59 5.47 30.26
C GLU A 614 5.62 7.00 30.05
N VAL A 615 6.58 7.50 29.26
CA VAL A 615 6.71 8.95 28.97
C VAL A 615 5.66 9.36 27.93
N LEU A 616 5.30 8.47 27.01
CA LEU A 616 4.25 8.69 26.01
C LEU A 616 2.88 8.91 26.65
N ILE A 617 2.51 8.09 27.64
CA ILE A 617 1.25 8.25 28.40
C ILE A 617 1.21 9.60 29.11
N ARG A 618 2.34 10.03 29.69
CA ARG A 618 2.45 11.35 30.34
C ARG A 618 2.36 12.51 29.35
N LEU A 619 2.89 12.37 28.14
CA LEU A 619 2.72 13.35 27.07
C LEU A 619 1.24 13.50 26.65
N PHE A 620 0.53 12.39 26.45
CA PHE A 620 -0.91 12.46 26.12
C PHE A 620 -1.72 13.09 27.26
N ARG A 621 -1.39 12.74 28.52
CA ARG A 621 -2.00 13.35 29.70
C ARG A 621 -1.72 14.85 29.76
N LEU A 622 -0.47 15.26 29.49
CA LEU A 622 -0.04 16.66 29.44
C LEU A 622 -0.87 17.45 28.41
N ILE A 623 -0.99 16.94 27.18
CA ILE A 623 -1.79 17.57 26.11
C ILE A 623 -3.26 17.72 26.55
N ARG A 624 -3.83 16.69 27.19
CA ARG A 624 -5.21 16.74 27.68
C ARG A 624 -5.40 17.85 28.73
N LEU A 625 -4.52 17.92 29.73
CA LEU A 625 -4.61 18.94 30.79
C LEU A 625 -4.41 20.35 30.25
N VAL A 626 -3.47 20.55 29.32
CA VAL A 626 -3.25 21.84 28.63
C VAL A 626 -4.52 22.30 27.90
N ARG A 627 -5.20 21.39 27.19
CA ARG A 627 -6.47 21.70 26.52
C ARG A 627 -7.59 22.06 27.51
N VAL A 628 -7.68 21.37 28.64
CA VAL A 628 -8.65 21.68 29.70
C VAL A 628 -8.37 23.06 30.29
N LEU A 629 -7.11 23.37 30.63
CA LEU A 629 -6.70 24.68 31.16
C LEU A 629 -7.08 25.81 30.19
N ARG A 630 -6.76 25.67 28.89
CA ARG A 630 -7.11 26.66 27.86
C ARG A 630 -8.62 26.86 27.70
N THR A 631 -9.39 25.77 27.79
CA THR A 631 -10.86 25.84 27.69
C THR A 631 -11.43 26.63 28.87
N GLN A 632 -10.93 26.40 30.08
CA GLN A 632 -11.36 27.12 31.28
C GLN A 632 -10.99 28.61 31.26
N GLU A 633 -9.81 28.95 30.74
CA GLU A 633 -9.36 30.34 30.60
C GLU A 633 -10.17 31.10 29.55
N SER A 634 -10.48 30.45 28.41
CA SER A 634 -11.37 31.03 27.40
C SER A 634 -12.77 31.32 27.96
N THR A 635 -13.36 30.41 28.73
CA THR A 635 -14.68 30.64 29.37
C THR A 635 -14.68 31.71 30.46
N ARG A 636 -13.53 32.03 31.06
CA ARG A 636 -13.40 33.14 32.04
C ARG A 636 -13.14 34.50 31.40
N GLY A 637 -12.64 34.55 30.17
CA GLY A 637 -12.43 35.81 29.43
C GLY A 637 -13.70 36.41 28.83
N ASP A 638 -14.76 35.61 28.67
CA ASP A 638 -16.06 36.01 28.13
C ASP A 638 -17.11 36.36 29.22
N SER A 639 -16.74 36.35 30.51
CA SER A 639 -17.56 36.79 31.65
C SER A 639 -16.96 38.05 32.27
#